data_AF-A0A9D6MAF5-F1
#
_entry.id   AF-A0A9D6MAF5-F1
#
_cell.length_a   1.000
_cell.length_b   1.000
_cell.length_c   1.000
_cell.angle_alpha   90.00
_cell.angle_beta   90.00
_cell.angle_gamma   90.00
#
_symmetry.space_group_name_H-M   'P 1'
#
loop_
_entity.id
_entity.type
_entity.pdbx_description
1 polymer ?
#
loop_
_entity_poly.entity_id
_entity_poly.type
_entity_poly.pdbx_seq_one_letter_code
_entity_poly.pdbx_strand_id
1 'polypeptide(L)'
;MKSHRQSHPWARTAFRPRLECLETRDCPSCTVFQKGDTLLILGDREANQIAIADTREGGIKVICEGGTPLEFTGVQRIDLKMFAGDDQVTADFVAPPDNFAFSADLGAGNDRLTIRGFDPQPDPPPRRVFFDIVAGTGDDEITATFADPPEPTLHFRADLGAGDDEIKVGFFIPPVDPSVPGGGAVGDPHVHLDVLGRQGNDRMGLAMDEGPEERSLAFNADLDATFDGGAGDDEFMMNLGNVALNGQFMMSTDGGAGDDAFMMNLGNVALDGAFMMHTDGGAGNDVVSAHINQINYVGPATFTADVRGGAGDDVLDVESADPTGEQYGPTGRAHLNLMVAGGAGQDQIHVLAGQRNHEADPELRLAWNLAVTGDAGDDQIDASVNGLENQGGFAMEVRGGAGNDQLKVGAGDPCNFPASEMVLKLLGDAGDDLIEASVTGLENMGGRFALEARGGAGNDQLKVGIGGPCNFPASEMVLNLLGDAGDDLIDASVNDLENQGRFAMEVRGGAGNDHMIVGAGCPCNFPASETAFGLFGEAGDDRMTLRVDCADEREGGSAQIQGAMRLKLDGGAGNDAAALDMATLDVHGTLVADFEGGAGADEFMMNIAHDVRVFGLLDVSARGGAGNDVIGALGGPCDLPEGRSLFLFDGEAGNDRIAFEVEQDEDDAGVLGVILRGGAGDDDLTLEHRGAAPDSIFAGVVDGGRGHDVAHVTRDIFVLDCEEIEYFGGGR
;
A
#
# COMPACT_ATOMS: atom_id res chain seq x y z
N MET A 1 -16.27 69.75 -109.10
CA MET A 1 -17.26 70.34 -108.16
C MET A 1 -17.56 69.33 -107.06
N LYS A 2 -17.66 69.82 -105.82
CA LYS A 2 -18.15 69.19 -104.58
C LYS A 2 -17.13 68.61 -103.59
N SER A 3 -17.10 69.29 -102.44
CA SER A 3 -16.50 69.00 -101.15
C SER A 3 -17.28 67.95 -100.36
N HIS A 4 -16.62 67.17 -99.49
CA HIS A 4 -16.70 67.29 -98.02
C HIS A 4 -15.95 66.14 -97.30
N ARG A 5 -15.64 66.42 -96.03
CA ARG A 5 -14.84 65.71 -95.02
C ARG A 5 -15.12 64.21 -94.89
N GLN A 6 -14.07 63.43 -94.59
CA GLN A 6 -14.19 62.18 -93.81
C GLN A 6 -13.12 62.09 -92.72
N SER A 7 -13.56 61.53 -91.60
CA SER A 7 -13.04 61.51 -90.24
C SER A 7 -11.80 60.62 -90.04
N HIS A 8 -10.87 61.09 -89.21
CA HIS A 8 -9.80 60.27 -88.64
C HIS A 8 -10.34 59.36 -87.51
N PRO A 9 -10.04 58.05 -87.53
CA PRO A 9 -10.33 57.15 -86.42
C PRO A 9 -9.29 57.32 -85.32
N TRP A 10 -9.75 57.64 -84.11
CA TRP A 10 -8.93 57.61 -82.89
C TRP A 10 -8.74 56.15 -82.46
N ALA A 11 -7.57 55.59 -82.69
CA ALA A 11 -7.16 54.32 -82.10
C ALA A 11 -6.78 54.54 -80.62
N ARG A 12 -7.64 54.09 -79.70
CA ARG A 12 -7.30 53.99 -78.27
C ARG A 12 -6.27 52.88 -78.11
N THR A 13 -5.02 53.23 -77.83
CA THR A 13 -4.01 52.31 -77.33
C THR A 13 -4.42 51.85 -75.93
N ALA A 14 -4.80 50.58 -75.79
CA ALA A 14 -5.05 49.97 -74.49
C ALA A 14 -3.73 49.89 -73.72
N PHE A 15 -3.63 50.62 -72.61
CA PHE A 15 -2.56 50.47 -71.63
C PHE A 15 -2.59 49.04 -71.09
N ARG A 16 -1.53 48.26 -71.36
CA ARG A 16 -1.30 46.94 -70.76
C ARG A 16 -0.16 47.09 -69.75
N PRO A 17 -0.45 47.26 -68.44
CA PRO A 17 0.61 47.22 -67.44
C PRO A 17 1.29 45.85 -67.51
N ARG A 18 2.63 45.84 -67.60
CA ARG A 18 3.44 44.65 -67.39
C ARG A 18 3.80 44.65 -65.91
N LEU A 19 3.40 43.60 -65.19
CA LEU A 19 3.93 43.33 -63.86
C LEU A 19 5.41 42.95 -64.08
N GLU A 20 6.32 43.83 -63.73
CA GLU A 20 7.72 43.42 -63.54
C GLU A 20 7.72 42.62 -62.24
N CYS A 21 8.22 41.37 -62.25
CA CYS A 21 8.51 40.67 -61.00
C CYS A 21 9.44 41.59 -60.22
N LEU A 22 9.01 42.04 -59.03
CA LEU A 22 9.94 42.65 -58.09
C LEU A 22 11.08 41.67 -57.92
N GLU A 23 12.31 42.16 -58.12
CA GLU A 23 13.54 41.49 -57.71
C GLU A 23 13.32 40.84 -56.33
N THR A 24 13.73 39.58 -56.19
CA THR A 24 13.71 38.85 -54.91
C THR A 24 14.44 39.72 -53.91
N ARG A 25 13.67 40.44 -53.09
CA ARG A 25 14.22 41.16 -51.96
C ARG A 25 14.64 40.05 -51.03
N ASP A 26 15.93 40.00 -50.72
CA ASP A 26 16.44 39.33 -49.53
C ASP A 26 15.78 40.03 -48.35
N CYS A 27 14.56 39.60 -48.03
CA CYS A 27 13.95 39.91 -46.76
C CYS A 27 14.89 39.29 -45.72
N PRO A 28 15.41 40.07 -44.76
CA PRO A 28 16.20 39.48 -43.71
C PRO A 28 15.34 38.40 -43.04
N SER A 29 15.90 37.20 -42.95
CA SER A 29 15.27 35.99 -42.42
C SER A 29 14.73 36.16 -41.00
N CYS A 30 15.32 37.09 -40.23
CA CYS A 30 14.74 37.56 -38.97
C CYS A 30 14.77 39.10 -38.92
N THR A 31 13.89 39.68 -38.12
CA THR A 31 13.87 41.12 -37.78
C THR A 31 14.01 41.30 -36.27
N VAL A 32 15.06 42.03 -35.84
CA VAL A 32 15.33 42.33 -34.42
C VAL A 32 15.24 43.83 -34.17
N PHE A 33 14.46 44.26 -33.19
CA PHE A 33 14.41 45.66 -32.76
C PHE A 33 13.96 45.82 -31.31
N GLN A 34 14.43 46.90 -30.66
CA GLN A 34 14.09 47.22 -29.28
C GLN A 34 13.04 48.33 -29.21
N LYS A 35 12.03 48.16 -28.35
CA LYS A 35 11.00 49.15 -28.01
C LYS A 35 10.97 49.36 -26.50
N GLY A 36 11.65 50.41 -26.03
CA GLY A 36 11.79 50.64 -24.59
C GLY A 36 12.70 49.59 -23.96
N ASP A 37 12.20 48.89 -22.96
CA ASP A 37 12.87 47.77 -22.27
C ASP A 37 12.59 46.40 -22.93
N THR A 38 11.76 46.36 -23.97
CA THR A 38 11.36 45.12 -24.65
C THR A 38 12.13 44.95 -25.95
N LEU A 39 12.79 43.82 -26.13
CA LEU A 39 13.43 43.37 -27.37
C LEU A 39 12.46 42.47 -28.14
N LEU A 40 12.10 42.84 -29.37
CA LEU A 40 11.28 42.03 -30.25
C LEU A 40 12.17 41.34 -31.29
N ILE A 41 12.04 40.03 -31.40
CA ILE A 41 12.69 39.18 -32.39
C ILE A 41 11.59 38.48 -33.18
N LEU A 42 11.53 38.72 -34.49
CA LEU A 42 10.53 38.16 -35.39
C LEU A 42 11.24 37.29 -36.44
N GLY A 43 10.94 35.99 -36.47
CA GLY A 43 11.28 35.09 -37.56
C GLY A 43 10.40 35.31 -38.80
N ASP A 44 10.44 34.38 -39.74
CA ASP A 44 9.64 34.44 -40.96
C ASP A 44 8.71 33.23 -41.17
N ARG A 45 8.81 32.49 -42.27
CA ARG A 45 8.03 31.26 -42.50
C ARG A 45 8.93 30.13 -43.00
N GLU A 46 10.23 30.38 -43.00
CA GLU A 46 11.28 29.44 -43.32
C GLU A 46 11.98 29.11 -41.99
N ALA A 47 12.70 27.99 -41.97
CA ALA A 47 13.51 27.62 -40.82
C ALA A 47 14.52 28.75 -40.47
N ASN A 48 14.55 29.15 -39.21
CA ASN A 48 15.46 30.16 -38.71
C ASN A 48 16.42 29.60 -37.64
N GLN A 49 17.63 30.16 -37.58
CA GLN A 49 18.64 29.88 -36.55
C GLN A 49 18.92 31.15 -35.75
N ILE A 50 18.51 31.18 -34.49
CA ILE A 50 18.64 32.33 -33.61
C ILE A 50 19.45 31.97 -32.36
N ALA A 51 20.49 32.77 -32.08
CA ALA A 51 21.23 32.71 -30.83
C ALA A 51 21.07 34.02 -30.05
N ILE A 52 20.62 33.90 -28.81
CA ILE A 52 20.42 34.97 -27.84
C ILE A 52 21.39 34.70 -26.69
N ALA A 53 22.17 35.71 -26.31
CA ALA A 53 23.05 35.60 -25.15
C ALA A 53 23.09 36.93 -24.40
N ASP A 54 23.11 36.92 -23.07
CA ASP A 54 23.50 38.13 -22.35
C ASP A 54 25.02 38.38 -22.41
N THR A 55 25.43 39.62 -22.16
CA THR A 55 26.83 40.03 -22.25
C THR A 55 27.53 40.16 -20.90
N ARG A 56 26.93 39.69 -19.78
CA ARG A 56 27.31 39.97 -18.37
C ARG A 56 27.32 41.45 -17.95
N GLU A 57 27.45 42.39 -18.89
CA GLU A 57 27.40 43.83 -18.66
C GLU A 57 25.96 44.40 -18.72
N GLY A 58 24.94 43.53 -18.62
CA GLY A 58 23.53 43.89 -18.74
C GLY A 58 23.07 44.18 -20.18
N GLY A 59 23.85 43.78 -21.18
CA GLY A 59 23.46 43.79 -22.59
C GLY A 59 22.90 42.44 -23.04
N ILE A 60 22.10 42.47 -24.11
CA ILE A 60 21.60 41.28 -24.81
C ILE A 60 22.16 41.28 -26.23
N LYS A 61 22.74 40.17 -26.65
CA LYS A 61 23.31 39.91 -27.97
C LYS A 61 22.41 38.94 -28.72
N VAL A 62 22.04 39.29 -29.95
CA VAL A 62 21.23 38.44 -30.85
C VAL A 62 21.97 38.19 -32.15
N ILE A 63 21.99 36.95 -32.61
CA ILE A 63 22.54 36.51 -33.89
C ILE A 63 21.44 35.76 -34.64
N CYS A 64 21.12 36.17 -35.87
CA CYS A 64 20.22 35.41 -36.74
C CYS A 64 20.99 34.89 -37.95
N GLU A 65 20.77 33.63 -38.33
CA GLU A 65 21.38 32.94 -39.47
C GLU A 65 22.91 33.08 -39.56
N GLY A 66 23.60 33.08 -38.42
CA GLY A 66 25.05 33.30 -38.38
C GLY A 66 25.48 34.69 -38.84
N GLY A 67 24.57 35.65 -38.88
CA GLY A 67 24.80 37.05 -39.24
C GLY A 67 25.71 37.80 -38.26
N THR A 68 25.85 39.11 -38.48
CA THR A 68 26.61 39.95 -37.54
C THR A 68 25.81 40.11 -36.24
N PRO A 69 26.41 39.88 -35.07
CA PRO A 69 25.70 40.06 -33.81
C PRO A 69 25.18 41.48 -33.61
N LEU A 70 23.95 41.58 -33.11
CA LEU A 70 23.31 42.82 -32.69
C LEU A 70 23.30 42.89 -31.17
N GLU A 71 23.73 44.01 -30.60
CA GLU A 71 23.77 44.22 -29.15
C GLU A 71 22.78 45.30 -28.71
N PHE A 72 22.06 45.01 -27.64
CA PHE A 72 21.03 45.86 -27.04
C PHE A 72 21.33 46.05 -25.55
N THR A 73 20.89 47.15 -24.97
CA THR A 73 21.11 47.47 -23.55
C THR A 73 19.80 47.88 -22.89
N GLY A 74 19.67 47.66 -21.59
CA GLY A 74 18.45 48.01 -20.85
C GLY A 74 17.24 47.15 -21.25
N VAL A 75 17.49 45.93 -21.75
CA VAL A 75 16.44 44.97 -22.08
C VAL A 75 16.02 44.26 -20.79
N GLN A 76 14.74 44.32 -20.45
CA GLN A 76 14.13 43.57 -19.34
C GLN A 76 13.18 42.50 -19.84
N ARG A 77 12.70 42.62 -21.07
CA ARG A 77 11.78 41.67 -21.69
C ARG A 77 12.25 41.30 -23.09
N ILE A 78 12.18 40.03 -23.45
CA ILE A 78 12.38 39.53 -24.82
C ILE A 78 11.08 38.87 -25.26
N ASP A 79 10.55 39.31 -26.41
CA ASP A 79 9.42 38.67 -27.09
C ASP A 79 9.91 38.10 -28.43
N LEU A 80 9.93 36.77 -28.54
CA LEU A 80 10.34 36.02 -29.73
C LEU A 80 9.10 35.42 -30.42
N LYS A 81 9.00 35.58 -31.74
CA LYS A 81 7.92 35.00 -32.57
C LYS A 81 8.51 34.43 -33.86
N MET A 82 8.42 33.12 -34.06
CA MET A 82 9.04 32.44 -35.20
C MET A 82 8.06 32.12 -36.33
N PHE A 83 6.76 32.03 -36.01
CA PHE A 83 5.63 31.81 -36.91
C PHE A 83 5.57 30.44 -37.58
N ALA A 84 6.49 30.12 -38.51
CA ALA A 84 6.49 28.84 -39.19
C ALA A 84 7.90 28.48 -39.71
N GLY A 85 8.15 27.20 -39.94
CA GLY A 85 9.49 26.68 -40.28
C GLY A 85 9.98 25.76 -39.16
N ASP A 86 11.06 25.02 -39.41
CA ASP A 86 11.70 24.21 -38.38
C ASP A 86 12.80 25.06 -37.73
N ASP A 87 12.47 25.76 -36.66
CA ASP A 87 13.30 26.80 -36.06
C ASP A 87 14.27 26.25 -35.01
N GLN A 88 15.43 26.88 -34.88
CA GLN A 88 16.44 26.54 -33.86
C GLN A 88 16.83 27.78 -33.08
N VAL A 89 16.47 27.79 -31.79
CA VAL A 89 16.70 28.90 -30.88
C VAL A 89 17.59 28.44 -29.74
N THR A 90 18.69 29.16 -29.50
CA THR A 90 19.52 29.00 -28.30
C THR A 90 19.51 30.30 -27.50
N ALA A 91 19.21 30.22 -26.21
CA ALA A 91 19.12 31.35 -25.31
C ALA A 91 19.99 31.11 -24.06
N ASP A 92 21.15 31.77 -23.99
CA ASP A 92 22.11 31.65 -22.90
C ASP A 92 22.04 32.91 -21.99
N PHE A 93 21.47 32.77 -20.80
CA PHE A 93 21.30 33.84 -19.80
C PHE A 93 22.20 33.58 -18.59
N VAL A 94 23.44 34.07 -18.62
CA VAL A 94 24.40 33.93 -17.51
C VAL A 94 24.07 34.87 -16.34
N ALA A 95 23.69 36.11 -16.63
CA ALA A 95 23.40 37.18 -15.66
C ALA A 95 22.28 38.10 -16.18
N PRO A 96 21.02 37.62 -16.29
CA PRO A 96 19.92 38.44 -16.76
C PRO A 96 19.59 39.55 -15.74
N PRO A 97 19.02 40.68 -16.19
CA PRO A 97 18.67 41.79 -15.30
C PRO A 97 17.55 41.45 -14.30
N ASP A 98 17.41 42.28 -13.26
CA ASP A 98 16.31 42.17 -12.29
C ASP A 98 14.92 42.23 -12.96
N ASN A 99 14.02 41.31 -12.59
CA ASN A 99 12.66 41.17 -13.13
C ASN A 99 12.64 40.89 -14.64
N PHE A 100 13.50 39.98 -15.09
CA PHE A 100 13.63 39.59 -16.49
C PHE A 100 12.44 38.72 -16.95
N ALA A 101 11.98 38.93 -18.19
CA ALA A 101 10.96 38.11 -18.82
C ALA A 101 11.39 37.69 -20.24
N PHE A 102 11.25 36.40 -20.54
CA PHE A 102 11.47 35.82 -21.86
C PHE A 102 10.20 35.11 -22.31
N SER A 103 9.66 35.53 -23.45
CA SER A 103 8.52 34.88 -24.09
C SER A 103 8.91 34.41 -25.48
N ALA A 104 8.59 33.16 -25.79
CA ALA A 104 8.84 32.56 -27.11
C ALA A 104 7.58 31.88 -27.65
N ASP A 105 7.29 32.14 -28.90
CA ASP A 105 6.18 31.59 -29.69
C ASP A 105 6.83 31.01 -30.96
N LEU A 106 7.04 29.68 -30.98
CA LEU A 106 7.82 28.98 -32.02
C LEU A 106 6.93 28.78 -33.28
N GLY A 107 5.67 28.45 -33.09
CA GLY A 107 4.65 28.62 -34.11
C GLY A 107 4.31 27.31 -34.80
N ALA A 108 4.87 27.04 -35.98
CA ALA A 108 4.48 25.87 -36.76
C ALA A 108 5.65 25.23 -37.49
N GLY A 109 5.90 23.94 -37.26
CA GLY A 109 7.06 23.22 -37.74
C GLY A 109 7.65 22.43 -36.59
N ASN A 110 8.77 21.76 -36.82
CA ASN A 110 9.42 20.99 -35.77
C ASN A 110 10.57 21.84 -35.20
N ASP A 111 10.29 22.54 -34.11
CA ASP A 111 11.13 23.57 -33.54
C ASP A 111 12.04 23.02 -32.43
N ARG A 112 13.17 23.70 -32.20
CA ARG A 112 14.06 23.40 -31.08
C ARG A 112 14.41 24.65 -30.31
N LEU A 113 14.17 24.63 -29.00
CA LEU A 113 14.54 25.70 -28.08
C LEU A 113 15.48 25.16 -26.99
N THR A 114 16.66 25.75 -26.86
CA THR A 114 17.58 25.49 -25.74
C THR A 114 17.74 26.75 -24.90
N ILE A 115 17.39 26.67 -23.62
CA ILE A 115 17.59 27.72 -22.62
C ILE A 115 18.65 27.25 -21.62
N ARG A 116 19.67 28.09 -21.40
CA ARG A 116 20.64 27.90 -20.32
C ARG A 116 20.63 29.13 -19.42
N GLY A 117 20.12 28.98 -18.22
CA GLY A 117 20.00 30.05 -17.23
C GLY A 117 21.00 29.91 -16.07
N PHE A 118 21.61 31.03 -15.70
CA PHE A 118 22.31 31.28 -14.44
C PHE A 118 23.59 30.47 -14.20
N ASP A 119 24.30 30.03 -15.24
CA ASP A 119 25.58 29.30 -15.09
C ASP A 119 26.83 30.20 -15.34
N PRO A 120 27.64 30.54 -14.31
CA PRO A 120 27.40 30.39 -12.87
C PRO A 120 26.50 31.52 -12.34
N GLN A 121 25.94 31.33 -11.13
CA GLN A 121 24.95 32.24 -10.55
C GLN A 121 25.46 33.70 -10.49
N PRO A 122 24.70 34.68 -11.00
CA PRO A 122 25.09 36.09 -10.96
C PRO A 122 25.08 36.68 -9.54
N ASP A 123 26.00 37.62 -9.26
CA ASP A 123 26.06 38.38 -7.99
C ASP A 123 25.89 39.90 -8.26
N PRO A 124 24.82 40.55 -7.77
CA PRO A 124 23.70 39.97 -7.03
C PRO A 124 22.76 39.18 -7.96
N PRO A 125 22.05 38.17 -7.45
CA PRO A 125 21.16 37.38 -8.27
C PRO A 125 19.84 38.14 -8.55
N PRO A 126 19.20 37.91 -9.72
CA PRO A 126 18.03 38.68 -10.12
C PRO A 126 16.85 38.36 -9.22
N ARG A 127 15.95 39.30 -8.93
CA ARG A 127 14.85 39.00 -7.98
C ARG A 127 13.75 38.08 -8.51
N ARG A 128 13.42 38.18 -9.80
CA ARG A 128 12.33 37.45 -10.45
C ARG A 128 12.66 37.20 -11.90
N VAL A 129 12.39 36.00 -12.39
CA VAL A 129 12.58 35.64 -13.80
C VAL A 129 11.36 34.86 -14.30
N PHE A 130 10.87 35.23 -15.47
CA PHE A 130 9.70 34.62 -16.11
C PHE A 130 10.08 34.07 -17.49
N PHE A 131 9.75 32.81 -17.75
CA PHE A 131 9.80 32.17 -19.05
C PHE A 131 8.39 31.72 -19.44
N ASP A 132 7.91 32.10 -20.62
CA ASP A 132 6.59 31.73 -21.15
C ASP A 132 6.75 31.28 -22.61
N ILE A 133 6.71 29.96 -22.80
CA ILE A 133 7.01 29.29 -24.06
C ILE A 133 5.72 28.71 -24.65
N VAL A 134 5.51 28.92 -25.94
CA VAL A 134 4.46 28.29 -26.75
C VAL A 134 5.14 27.63 -27.94
N ALA A 135 5.11 26.30 -28.00
CA ALA A 135 5.78 25.54 -29.06
C ALA A 135 4.94 25.60 -30.35
N GLY A 136 3.69 25.12 -30.30
CA GLY A 136 2.67 25.46 -31.27
C GLY A 136 2.10 24.26 -32.02
N THR A 137 2.56 24.00 -33.25
CA THR A 137 2.17 22.81 -34.00
C THR A 137 3.37 22.16 -34.66
N GLY A 138 3.46 20.84 -34.65
CA GLY A 138 4.63 20.10 -35.10
C GLY A 138 5.30 19.43 -33.91
N ASP A 139 6.36 18.66 -34.14
CA ASP A 139 7.04 17.92 -33.07
C ASP A 139 8.22 18.76 -32.56
N ASP A 140 8.07 19.37 -31.38
CA ASP A 140 8.98 20.37 -30.83
C ASP A 140 9.89 19.81 -29.73
N GLU A 141 11.11 20.35 -29.61
CA GLU A 141 12.09 19.96 -28.58
C GLU A 141 12.53 21.17 -27.73
N ILE A 142 12.18 21.16 -26.44
CA ILE A 142 12.53 22.21 -25.48
C ILE A 142 13.48 21.66 -24.42
N THR A 143 14.66 22.25 -24.29
CA THR A 143 15.58 21.96 -23.18
C THR A 143 15.81 23.23 -22.38
N ALA A 144 15.50 23.22 -21.09
CA ALA A 144 15.77 24.31 -20.18
C ALA A 144 16.65 23.82 -19.02
N THR A 145 17.82 24.43 -18.84
CA THR A 145 18.72 24.12 -17.73
C THR A 145 18.94 25.37 -16.89
N PHE A 146 18.73 25.28 -15.59
CA PHE A 146 18.91 26.36 -14.63
C PHE A 146 19.93 25.97 -13.57
N ALA A 147 20.81 26.88 -13.16
CA ALA A 147 21.62 26.65 -11.97
C ALA A 147 20.82 26.90 -10.67
N ASP A 148 21.15 26.16 -9.60
CA ASP A 148 20.61 26.28 -8.22
C ASP A 148 20.27 27.73 -7.81
N PRO A 149 19.04 28.01 -7.34
CA PRO A 149 18.65 29.39 -7.05
C PRO A 149 18.82 29.76 -5.57
N PRO A 150 19.83 30.58 -5.23
CA PRO A 150 19.64 31.62 -4.21
C PRO A 150 19.11 32.91 -4.86
N GLU A 151 17.84 33.24 -4.61
CA GLU A 151 17.14 34.48 -5.05
C GLU A 151 17.25 34.78 -6.57
N PRO A 152 16.47 34.13 -7.45
CA PRO A 152 15.15 34.67 -7.83
C PRO A 152 13.97 33.77 -7.50
N THR A 153 12.76 34.34 -7.52
CA THR A 153 11.57 33.57 -7.91
C THR A 153 11.64 33.25 -9.41
N LEU A 154 11.64 31.96 -9.78
CA LEU A 154 11.60 31.49 -11.17
C LEU A 154 10.19 31.04 -11.52
N HIS A 155 9.59 31.60 -12.56
CA HIS A 155 8.38 31.07 -13.17
C HIS A 155 8.73 30.59 -14.58
N PHE A 156 8.47 29.32 -14.85
CA PHE A 156 8.65 28.72 -16.15
C PHE A 156 7.34 28.08 -16.58
N ARG A 157 6.83 28.53 -17.72
CA ARG A 157 5.62 27.98 -18.34
C ARG A 157 5.93 27.52 -19.75
N ALA A 158 5.46 26.34 -20.12
CA ALA A 158 5.51 25.82 -21.48
C ALA A 158 4.15 25.24 -21.89
N ASP A 159 3.66 25.64 -23.06
CA ASP A 159 2.48 25.08 -23.73
C ASP A 159 3.00 24.43 -25.03
N LEU A 160 3.04 23.09 -25.07
CA LEU A 160 3.69 22.32 -26.14
C LEU A 160 2.80 22.35 -27.40
N GLY A 161 1.52 22.04 -27.27
CA GLY A 161 0.51 22.50 -28.22
C GLY A 161 -0.10 21.40 -29.06
N ALA A 162 0.53 20.99 -30.16
CA ALA A 162 0.01 19.90 -30.98
C ALA A 162 1.14 19.24 -31.76
N GLY A 163 1.31 17.94 -31.58
CA GLY A 163 2.45 17.19 -32.13
C GLY A 163 3.03 16.31 -31.04
N ASP A 164 4.01 15.49 -31.36
CA ASP A 164 4.66 14.65 -30.36
C ASP A 164 5.87 15.42 -29.78
N ASP A 165 5.65 16.19 -28.71
CA ASP A 165 6.61 17.16 -28.20
C ASP A 165 7.53 16.59 -27.12
N GLU A 166 8.73 17.15 -26.94
CA GLU A 166 9.68 16.78 -25.90
C GLU A 166 10.13 18.02 -25.10
N ILE A 167 10.00 17.96 -23.77
CA ILE A 167 10.54 18.98 -22.87
C ILE A 167 11.37 18.38 -21.74
N LYS A 168 12.55 18.97 -21.50
CA LYS A 168 13.44 18.63 -20.38
C LYS A 168 13.78 19.87 -19.59
N VAL A 169 13.40 19.87 -18.31
CA VAL A 169 13.78 20.90 -17.33
C VAL A 169 14.78 20.31 -16.35
N GLY A 170 15.99 20.87 -16.34
CA GLY A 170 17.09 20.43 -15.48
C GLY A 170 17.52 21.52 -14.50
N PHE A 171 17.76 21.15 -13.25
CA PHE A 171 18.44 21.99 -12.27
C PHE A 171 19.83 21.46 -11.99
N PHE A 172 20.83 22.29 -12.32
CA PHE A 172 22.22 22.02 -12.03
C PHE A 172 22.59 22.64 -10.69
N ILE A 173 22.88 21.81 -9.69
CA ILE A 173 23.23 22.28 -8.36
C ILE A 173 24.76 22.26 -8.20
N PRO A 174 25.43 23.43 -8.09
CA PRO A 174 26.85 23.44 -7.84
C PRO A 174 27.15 22.89 -6.43
N PRO A 175 28.31 22.24 -6.22
CA PRO A 175 28.67 21.74 -4.90
C PRO A 175 28.67 22.86 -3.87
N VAL A 176 27.85 22.73 -2.82
CA VAL A 176 27.84 23.69 -1.71
C VAL A 176 29.19 23.64 -1.02
N ASP A 177 29.80 24.80 -0.75
CA ASP A 177 30.98 24.88 0.10
C ASP A 177 30.53 24.56 1.54
N PRO A 178 30.95 23.44 2.14
CA PRO A 178 30.52 23.03 3.49
C PRO A 178 30.97 24.01 4.58
N SER A 179 31.84 24.99 4.24
CA SER A 179 32.25 26.04 5.16
C SER A 179 31.26 27.21 5.29
N VAL A 180 30.20 27.25 4.46
CA VAL A 180 29.11 28.23 4.58
C VAL A 180 27.99 27.60 5.43
N PRO A 181 27.77 28.05 6.68
CA PRO A 181 26.70 27.52 7.49
C PRO A 181 25.36 27.78 6.80
N GLY A 182 24.54 26.73 6.60
CA GLY A 182 23.20 26.76 6.00
C GLY A 182 22.15 27.52 6.83
N GLY A 183 22.48 28.74 7.27
CA GLY A 183 21.66 29.59 8.13
C GLY A 183 20.89 30.69 7.38
N GLY A 184 20.75 30.58 6.05
CA GLY A 184 19.82 31.42 5.30
C GLY A 184 18.39 30.99 5.64
N ALA A 185 17.55 31.93 6.06
CA ALA A 185 16.16 31.63 6.36
C ALA A 185 15.48 31.03 5.12
N VAL A 186 15.06 29.77 5.25
CA VAL A 186 14.14 29.08 4.34
C VAL A 186 12.92 29.98 4.09
N GLY A 187 12.64 30.34 2.84
CA GLY A 187 11.36 30.95 2.45
C GLY A 187 11.37 32.20 1.55
N ASP A 188 12.32 32.39 0.62
CA ASP A 188 12.20 33.47 -0.39
C ASP A 188 12.37 33.04 -1.87
N PRO A 189 13.21 32.04 -2.26
CA PRO A 189 13.18 31.55 -3.63
C PRO A 189 12.07 30.51 -3.81
N HIS A 190 11.19 30.77 -4.78
CA HIS A 190 10.17 29.83 -5.25
C HIS A 190 10.41 29.55 -6.73
N VAL A 191 10.35 28.28 -7.10
CA VAL A 191 10.37 27.82 -8.49
C VAL A 191 8.97 27.31 -8.82
N HIS A 192 8.35 27.87 -9.84
CA HIS A 192 7.07 27.42 -10.36
C HIS A 192 7.25 26.94 -11.79
N LEU A 193 6.96 25.65 -12.03
CA LEU A 193 7.00 25.00 -13.33
C LEU A 193 5.59 24.60 -13.73
N ASP A 194 5.14 25.03 -14.91
CA ASP A 194 3.82 24.71 -15.48
C ASP A 194 4.02 24.25 -16.93
N VAL A 195 3.82 22.96 -17.20
CA VAL A 195 4.01 22.35 -18.52
C VAL A 195 2.70 21.71 -18.96
N LEU A 196 2.22 22.10 -20.14
CA LEU A 196 0.98 21.61 -20.74
C LEU A 196 1.31 20.93 -22.08
N GLY A 197 1.10 19.63 -22.20
CA GLY A 197 1.34 18.84 -23.43
C GLY A 197 0.31 19.12 -24.52
N ARG A 198 -0.98 18.97 -24.17
CA ARG A 198 -2.18 19.25 -24.97
C ARG A 198 -2.62 18.13 -25.91
N GLN A 199 -1.95 17.94 -27.04
CA GLN A 199 -2.36 17.03 -28.11
C GLN A 199 -1.12 16.38 -28.71
N GLY A 200 -1.14 15.06 -28.80
CA GLY A 200 -0.01 14.27 -29.30
C GLY A 200 0.63 13.50 -28.16
N ASN A 201 1.65 12.70 -28.48
CA ASN A 201 2.30 11.83 -27.51
C ASN A 201 3.56 12.53 -26.99
N ASP A 202 3.42 13.24 -25.88
CA ASP A 202 4.42 14.15 -25.34
C ASP A 202 5.39 13.48 -24.37
N ARG A 203 6.58 14.06 -24.22
CA ARG A 203 7.61 13.57 -23.30
C ARG A 203 8.10 14.69 -22.40
N MET A 204 7.89 14.54 -21.11
CA MET A 204 8.17 15.58 -20.12
C MET A 204 9.17 15.09 -19.07
N GLY A 205 10.25 15.83 -18.90
CA GLY A 205 11.35 15.46 -18.00
C GLY A 205 11.66 16.54 -16.97
N LEU A 206 11.76 16.14 -15.70
CA LEU A 206 12.33 16.93 -14.62
C LEU A 206 13.55 16.23 -14.03
N ALA A 207 14.70 16.89 -14.05
CA ALA A 207 15.92 16.34 -13.47
C ALA A 207 16.56 17.32 -12.47
N MET A 208 17.00 16.80 -11.33
CA MET A 208 17.93 17.48 -10.42
C MET A 208 19.22 16.66 -10.36
N ASP A 209 20.32 17.32 -10.71
CA ASP A 209 21.59 16.75 -11.20
C ASP A 209 22.11 15.48 -10.50
N GLU A 210 22.60 14.56 -11.35
CA GLU A 210 23.31 13.31 -11.08
C GLU A 210 24.82 13.56 -10.85
N GLY A 211 25.15 14.52 -9.99
CA GLY A 211 26.54 14.78 -9.60
C GLY A 211 27.22 13.49 -9.10
N PRO A 212 28.54 13.32 -9.28
CA PRO A 212 29.24 12.12 -8.85
C PRO A 212 28.97 11.84 -7.36
N GLU A 213 28.55 10.59 -7.06
CA GLU A 213 27.92 10.03 -5.84
C GLU A 213 28.41 10.51 -4.45
N GLU A 214 29.49 11.28 -4.35
CA GLU A 214 30.14 11.62 -3.08
C GLU A 214 29.77 12.98 -2.49
N ARG A 215 28.88 13.78 -3.11
CA ARG A 215 28.55 15.12 -2.59
C ARG A 215 27.05 15.41 -2.61
N SER A 216 26.48 15.59 -1.42
CA SER A 216 25.12 16.12 -1.26
C SER A 216 25.02 17.52 -1.87
N LEU A 217 24.25 17.62 -2.94
CA LEU A 217 23.79 18.89 -3.50
C LEU A 217 22.67 19.42 -2.62
N ALA A 218 22.44 20.74 -2.51
CA ALA A 218 21.33 21.26 -1.69
C ALA A 218 20.43 22.15 -2.54
N PHE A 219 19.18 21.78 -2.69
CA PHE A 219 18.14 22.60 -3.31
C PHE A 219 17.42 23.39 -2.22
N ASN A 220 17.70 24.69 -2.15
CA ASN A 220 17.27 25.58 -1.06
C ASN A 220 16.06 26.45 -1.41
N ALA A 221 15.22 25.99 -2.33
CA ALA A 221 14.02 26.70 -2.79
C ALA A 221 12.77 25.83 -2.65
N ASP A 222 11.62 26.47 -2.54
CA ASP A 222 10.35 25.79 -2.72
C ASP A 222 10.17 25.52 -4.22
N LEU A 223 9.77 24.30 -4.59
CA LEU A 223 9.45 23.92 -5.97
C LEU A 223 8.00 23.48 -6.06
N ASP A 224 7.25 24.17 -6.92
CA ASP A 224 5.91 23.81 -7.35
C ASP A 224 5.96 23.43 -8.83
N ALA A 225 5.82 22.14 -9.13
CA ALA A 225 5.82 21.64 -10.51
C ALA A 225 4.47 21.04 -10.90
N THR A 226 3.96 21.42 -12.06
CA THR A 226 2.74 20.87 -12.65
C THR A 226 3.02 20.44 -14.08
N PHE A 227 2.67 19.20 -14.40
CA PHE A 227 2.72 18.62 -15.73
C PHE A 227 1.34 18.05 -16.06
N ASP A 228 0.81 18.43 -17.21
CA ASP A 228 -0.49 17.99 -17.76
C ASP A 228 -0.21 17.43 -19.16
N GLY A 229 -0.29 16.11 -19.34
CA GLY A 229 -0.07 15.41 -20.61
C GLY A 229 -1.08 15.84 -21.66
N GLY A 230 -2.36 15.62 -21.34
CA GLY A 230 -3.48 16.15 -22.08
C GLY A 230 -4.16 15.06 -22.89
N ALA A 231 -3.78 14.89 -24.16
CA ALA A 231 -4.40 13.88 -25.01
C ALA A 231 -3.36 13.25 -25.93
N GLY A 232 -3.28 11.93 -25.91
CA GLY A 232 -2.20 11.15 -26.52
C GLY A 232 -1.59 10.25 -25.46
N ASP A 233 -0.67 9.39 -25.87
CA ASP A 233 0.04 8.50 -24.95
C ASP A 233 1.33 9.21 -24.50
N ASP A 234 1.31 9.78 -23.29
CA ASP A 234 2.33 10.69 -22.77
C ASP A 234 3.36 9.96 -21.87
N GLU A 235 4.60 10.49 -21.82
CA GLU A 235 5.68 9.96 -20.98
C GLU A 235 6.21 11.05 -20.03
N PHE A 236 6.17 10.78 -18.74
CA PHE A 236 6.74 11.64 -17.71
C PHE A 236 7.92 10.97 -16.99
N MET A 237 9.04 11.68 -16.88
CA MET A 237 10.24 11.22 -16.18
C MET A 237 10.74 12.23 -15.14
N MET A 238 10.83 11.79 -13.89
CA MET A 238 11.49 12.54 -12.82
C MET A 238 12.69 11.75 -12.27
N ASN A 239 13.86 12.38 -12.23
CA ASN A 239 15.04 11.83 -11.56
C ASN A 239 15.59 12.84 -10.55
N LEU A 240 15.54 12.47 -9.27
CA LEU A 240 16.12 13.21 -8.15
C LEU A 240 17.16 12.33 -7.45
N GLY A 241 18.43 12.65 -7.63
CA GLY A 241 19.54 11.87 -7.08
C GLY A 241 20.49 12.72 -6.23
N ASN A 242 20.98 12.19 -5.10
CA ASN A 242 22.07 12.79 -4.33
C ASN A 242 21.85 14.27 -3.93
N VAL A 243 20.60 14.64 -3.63
CA VAL A 243 20.17 16.01 -3.34
C VAL A 243 19.58 16.13 -1.95
N ALA A 244 19.84 17.23 -1.28
CA ALA A 244 19.20 17.66 -0.05
C ALA A 244 18.11 18.68 -0.40
N LEU A 245 16.85 18.33 -0.11
CA LEU A 245 15.69 19.19 -0.30
C LEU A 245 15.42 19.91 1.02
N ASN A 246 15.78 21.19 1.09
CA ASN A 246 15.62 22.02 2.30
C ASN A 246 14.37 22.91 2.24
N GLY A 247 13.73 23.00 1.06
CA GLY A 247 12.45 23.70 0.84
C GLY A 247 11.27 22.71 0.77
N GLN A 248 10.09 23.24 0.48
CA GLN A 248 8.93 22.44 0.14
C GLN A 248 9.01 21.97 -1.32
N PHE A 249 8.79 20.69 -1.56
CA PHE A 249 8.68 20.12 -2.90
C PHE A 249 7.24 19.67 -3.11
N MET A 250 6.53 20.31 -4.04
CA MET A 250 5.18 19.97 -4.46
C MET A 250 5.17 19.68 -5.95
N MET A 251 4.67 18.50 -6.32
CA MET A 251 4.56 18.09 -7.71
C MET A 251 3.20 17.48 -7.99
N SER A 252 2.61 17.85 -9.12
CA SER A 252 1.38 17.29 -9.65
C SER A 252 1.61 16.87 -11.10
N THR A 253 1.26 15.63 -11.44
CA THR A 253 1.28 15.11 -12.81
C THR A 253 -0.07 14.50 -13.13
N ASP A 254 -0.63 14.87 -14.28
CA ASP A 254 -1.90 14.36 -14.83
C ASP A 254 -1.61 13.88 -16.26
N GLY A 255 -1.84 12.60 -16.57
CA GLY A 255 -1.63 12.05 -17.91
C GLY A 255 -2.70 12.51 -18.88
N GLY A 256 -3.93 12.58 -18.42
CA GLY A 256 -5.06 13.04 -19.20
C GLY A 256 -5.76 11.89 -19.92
N ALA A 257 -5.58 11.75 -21.22
CA ALA A 257 -6.28 10.75 -22.02
C ALA A 257 -5.35 10.06 -23.01
N GLY A 258 -5.22 8.75 -22.90
CA GLY A 258 -4.26 7.91 -23.63
C GLY A 258 -3.67 6.89 -22.68
N ASP A 259 -2.85 5.97 -23.19
CA ASP A 259 -2.14 5.02 -22.33
C ASP A 259 -0.81 5.67 -21.89
N ASP A 260 -0.78 6.26 -20.69
CA ASP A 260 0.30 7.14 -20.22
C ASP A 260 1.37 6.39 -19.39
N ALA A 261 2.59 6.92 -19.33
CA ALA A 261 3.71 6.32 -18.62
C ALA A 261 4.44 7.31 -17.71
N PHE A 262 4.58 6.97 -16.43
CA PHE A 262 5.25 7.78 -15.42
C PHE A 262 6.41 7.02 -14.79
N MET A 263 7.59 7.63 -14.77
CA MET A 263 8.77 7.09 -14.09
C MET A 263 9.35 8.13 -13.13
N MET A 264 9.39 7.78 -11.85
CA MET A 264 9.88 8.66 -10.78
C MET A 264 10.94 7.94 -9.96
N ASN A 265 12.17 8.44 -10.04
CA ASN A 265 13.30 7.89 -9.30
C ASN A 265 13.81 8.91 -8.30
N LEU A 266 13.65 8.62 -7.01
CA LEU A 266 14.30 9.34 -5.93
C LEU A 266 15.37 8.43 -5.32
N GLY A 267 16.62 8.87 -5.32
CA GLY A 267 17.75 8.11 -4.80
C GLY A 267 18.68 8.96 -3.96
N ASN A 268 19.01 8.52 -2.75
CA ASN A 268 19.92 9.24 -1.84
C ASN A 268 19.49 10.71 -1.60
N VAL A 269 18.20 10.92 -1.35
CA VAL A 269 17.65 12.25 -1.10
C VAL A 269 17.63 12.51 0.40
N ALA A 270 18.23 13.62 0.84
CA ALA A 270 18.07 14.12 2.20
C ALA A 270 16.87 15.07 2.26
N LEU A 271 15.88 14.79 3.09
CA LEU A 271 14.65 15.56 3.17
C LEU A 271 14.60 16.34 4.48
N ASP A 272 14.78 17.67 4.40
CA ASP A 272 14.65 18.62 5.52
C ASP A 272 13.42 19.52 5.28
N GLY A 273 12.24 18.91 5.18
CA GLY A 273 11.02 19.63 4.80
C GLY A 273 9.81 18.74 4.49
N ALA A 274 8.93 19.26 3.63
CA ALA A 274 7.77 18.53 3.12
C ALA A 274 8.00 18.19 1.64
N PHE A 275 7.82 16.91 1.31
CA PHE A 275 7.77 16.40 -0.05
C PHE A 275 6.36 15.89 -0.32
N MET A 276 5.70 16.43 -1.33
CA MET A 276 4.37 16.03 -1.77
C MET A 276 4.39 15.78 -3.27
N MET A 277 3.94 14.60 -3.66
CA MET A 277 3.83 14.17 -5.04
C MET A 277 2.41 13.64 -5.25
N HIS A 278 1.76 14.15 -6.28
CA HIS A 278 0.48 13.66 -6.78
C HIS A 278 0.63 13.26 -8.24
N THR A 279 0.22 12.05 -8.55
CA THR A 279 0.24 11.48 -9.91
C THR A 279 -1.10 10.84 -10.18
N ASP A 280 -1.72 11.22 -11.28
CA ASP A 280 -2.97 10.67 -11.80
C ASP A 280 -2.71 10.26 -13.26
N GLY A 281 -2.89 8.97 -13.58
CA GLY A 281 -2.74 8.47 -14.95
C GLY A 281 -3.81 9.04 -15.87
N GLY A 282 -5.04 9.13 -15.38
CA GLY A 282 -6.15 9.75 -16.08
C GLY A 282 -7.05 8.70 -16.73
N ALA A 283 -7.12 8.67 -18.05
CA ALA A 283 -7.98 7.74 -18.78
C ALA A 283 -7.20 6.98 -19.85
N GLY A 284 -7.18 5.66 -19.75
CA GLY A 284 -6.36 4.76 -20.55
C GLY A 284 -5.76 3.70 -19.64
N ASN A 285 -4.90 2.83 -20.19
CA ASN A 285 -4.21 1.82 -19.39
C ASN A 285 -2.81 2.35 -19.08
N ASP A 286 -2.67 2.90 -17.88
CA ASP A 286 -1.51 3.70 -17.51
C ASP A 286 -0.46 2.86 -16.78
N VAL A 287 0.80 3.29 -16.87
CA VAL A 287 1.91 2.66 -16.15
C VAL A 287 2.58 3.69 -15.26
N VAL A 288 2.48 3.52 -13.95
CA VAL A 288 3.15 4.39 -12.97
C VAL A 288 4.21 3.62 -12.19
N SER A 289 5.45 4.08 -12.27
CA SER A 289 6.59 3.53 -11.54
C SER A 289 7.22 4.63 -10.67
N ALA A 290 7.12 4.48 -9.36
CA ALA A 290 7.65 5.42 -8.38
C ALA A 290 8.60 4.72 -7.40
N HIS A 291 9.91 4.84 -7.64
CA HIS A 291 10.96 4.25 -6.82
C HIS A 291 11.60 5.30 -5.91
N ILE A 292 11.31 5.22 -4.61
CA ILE A 292 11.75 6.14 -3.57
C ILE A 292 12.77 5.42 -2.68
N ASN A 293 14.04 5.47 -3.07
CA ASN A 293 15.12 4.72 -2.47
C ASN A 293 16.04 5.60 -1.62
N GLN A 294 16.45 5.08 -0.46
CA GLN A 294 17.50 5.68 0.37
C GLN A 294 17.21 7.13 0.77
N ILE A 295 15.97 7.41 1.17
CA ILE A 295 15.58 8.72 1.71
C ILE A 295 16.15 8.86 3.12
N ASN A 296 16.91 9.93 3.34
CA ASN A 296 17.40 10.32 4.66
C ASN A 296 16.51 11.42 5.22
N TYR A 297 15.68 11.10 6.22
CA TYR A 297 14.80 12.06 6.86
C TYR A 297 15.59 12.94 7.83
N VAL A 298 15.62 14.24 7.56
CA VAL A 298 16.24 15.28 8.39
C VAL A 298 15.13 16.05 9.12
N GLY A 299 15.07 15.91 10.43
CA GLY A 299 14.04 16.47 11.28
C GLY A 299 12.68 15.75 11.17
N PRO A 300 11.58 16.39 11.63
CA PRO A 300 10.22 15.87 11.49
C PRO A 300 9.68 16.08 10.06
N ALA A 301 10.43 15.61 9.07
CA ALA A 301 10.09 15.73 7.66
C ALA A 301 8.84 14.91 7.32
N THR A 302 8.09 15.35 6.31
CA THR A 302 6.91 14.64 5.82
C THR A 302 7.09 14.32 4.34
N PHE A 303 6.99 13.05 4.00
CA PHE A 303 6.93 12.57 2.63
C PHE A 303 5.52 12.06 2.34
N THR A 304 4.91 12.53 1.27
CA THR A 304 3.59 12.08 0.80
C THR A 304 3.64 11.80 -0.69
N ALA A 305 3.30 10.58 -1.08
CA ALA A 305 3.04 10.19 -2.46
C ALA A 305 1.58 9.74 -2.59
N ASP A 306 0.84 10.36 -3.49
CA ASP A 306 -0.52 10.01 -3.90
C ASP A 306 -0.47 9.63 -5.38
N VAL A 307 -0.56 8.33 -5.67
CA VAL A 307 -0.45 7.74 -7.00
C VAL A 307 -1.78 7.11 -7.38
N ARG A 308 -2.33 7.48 -8.53
CA ARG A 308 -3.60 6.97 -9.04
C ARG A 308 -3.45 6.51 -10.48
N GLY A 309 -4.02 5.36 -10.81
CA GLY A 309 -4.15 4.88 -12.18
C GLY A 309 -5.19 5.71 -12.93
N GLY A 310 -6.44 5.63 -12.49
CA GLY A 310 -7.53 6.43 -13.04
C GLY A 310 -8.61 5.54 -13.63
N ALA A 311 -8.81 5.59 -14.94
CA ALA A 311 -9.80 4.76 -15.63
C ALA A 311 -9.16 3.96 -16.76
N GLY A 312 -9.18 2.63 -16.65
CA GLY A 312 -8.57 1.66 -17.55
C GLY A 312 -7.87 0.60 -16.71
N ASP A 313 -7.19 -0.35 -17.36
CA ASP A 313 -6.50 -1.44 -16.65
C ASP A 313 -5.04 -1.00 -16.36
N ASP A 314 -4.79 -0.48 -15.18
CA ASP A 314 -3.56 0.24 -14.84
C ASP A 314 -2.49 -0.66 -14.20
N VAL A 315 -1.22 -0.25 -14.30
CA VAL A 315 -0.07 -0.91 -13.64
C VAL A 315 0.68 0.08 -12.77
N LEU A 316 0.60 -0.11 -11.46
CA LEU A 316 1.21 0.78 -10.46
C LEU A 316 2.30 0.03 -9.68
N ASP A 317 3.56 0.47 -9.80
CA ASP A 317 4.70 -0.03 -9.01
C ASP A 317 5.24 1.10 -8.13
N VAL A 318 4.84 1.12 -6.87
CA VAL A 318 5.18 2.17 -5.91
C VAL A 318 6.02 1.62 -4.78
N GLU A 319 7.20 2.18 -4.62
CA GLU A 319 8.17 1.68 -3.68
C GLU A 319 8.79 2.79 -2.83
N SER A 320 8.82 2.58 -1.52
CA SER A 320 9.68 3.32 -0.60
C SER A 320 10.60 2.37 0.15
N ALA A 321 11.85 2.30 -0.29
CA ALA A 321 12.83 1.35 0.20
C ALA A 321 14.05 2.01 0.88
N ASP A 322 14.55 1.31 1.89
CA ASP A 322 15.75 1.62 2.65
C ASP A 322 15.77 3.05 3.24
N PRO A 323 14.68 3.55 3.89
CA PRO A 323 14.73 4.85 4.54
C PRO A 323 15.73 4.85 5.70
N THR A 324 16.35 6.00 5.93
CA THR A 324 17.30 6.26 7.03
C THR A 324 16.95 7.58 7.71
N GLY A 325 17.47 7.84 8.91
CA GLY A 325 17.27 9.14 9.56
C GLY A 325 17.89 9.24 10.94
N GLU A 326 18.15 10.46 11.40
CA GLU A 326 18.74 10.66 12.72
C GLU A 326 17.71 10.46 13.85
N GLN A 327 18.15 9.94 14.99
CA GLN A 327 17.27 9.69 16.13
C GLN A 327 16.66 10.98 16.70
N TYR A 328 15.35 11.16 16.51
CA TYR A 328 14.63 12.27 17.11
C TYR A 328 14.07 11.89 18.49
N GLY A 329 14.16 12.85 19.43
CA GLY A 329 13.53 12.75 20.74
C GLY A 329 12.01 12.50 20.62
N PRO A 330 11.31 12.22 21.73
CA PRO A 330 9.92 11.73 21.73
C PRO A 330 8.86 12.65 21.07
N THR A 331 9.23 13.82 20.55
CA THR A 331 8.30 14.85 20.03
C THR A 331 8.48 15.20 18.55
N GLY A 332 9.47 14.64 17.85
CA GLY A 332 9.64 14.84 16.40
C GLY A 332 9.70 13.47 15.73
N ARG A 333 8.78 13.18 14.82
CA ARG A 333 8.80 11.96 14.02
C ARG A 333 8.68 12.37 12.56
N ALA A 334 9.41 11.69 11.70
CA ALA A 334 9.16 11.79 10.28
C ALA A 334 7.85 11.03 9.96
N HIS A 335 7.19 11.46 8.89
CA HIS A 335 5.98 10.83 8.39
C HIS A 335 6.18 10.41 6.94
N LEU A 336 5.85 9.17 6.63
CA LEU A 336 5.77 8.64 5.27
C LEU A 336 4.33 8.22 5.01
N ASN A 337 3.67 8.94 4.10
CA ASN A 337 2.33 8.63 3.63
C ASN A 337 2.43 8.14 2.18
N LEU A 338 1.99 6.91 1.94
CA LEU A 338 1.86 6.34 0.61
C LEU A 338 0.38 6.04 0.38
N MET A 339 -0.20 6.69 -0.61
CA MET A 339 -1.59 6.49 -1.06
C MET A 339 -1.51 6.02 -2.51
N VAL A 340 -2.02 4.82 -2.78
CA VAL A 340 -2.01 4.22 -4.12
C VAL A 340 -3.41 3.74 -4.43
N ALA A 341 -3.97 4.16 -5.57
CA ALA A 341 -5.30 3.75 -6.01
C ALA A 341 -5.27 3.31 -7.48
N GLY A 342 -5.83 2.15 -7.80
CA GLY A 342 -6.01 1.67 -9.18
C GLY A 342 -7.02 2.55 -9.90
N GLY A 343 -8.28 2.47 -9.49
CA GLY A 343 -9.36 3.30 -10.00
C GLY A 343 -10.45 2.45 -10.63
N ALA A 344 -10.78 2.67 -11.89
CA ALA A 344 -11.80 1.88 -12.58
C ALA A 344 -11.17 1.03 -13.68
N GLY A 345 -11.17 -0.29 -13.53
CA GLY A 345 -10.58 -1.24 -14.48
C GLY A 345 -9.98 -2.42 -13.73
N GLN A 346 -9.22 -3.28 -14.40
CA GLN A 346 -8.52 -4.40 -13.76
C GLN A 346 -7.08 -4.01 -13.49
N ASP A 347 -6.81 -3.53 -12.28
CA ASP A 347 -5.54 -2.89 -11.96
C ASP A 347 -4.53 -3.88 -11.36
N GLN A 348 -3.25 -3.64 -11.63
CA GLN A 348 -2.13 -4.36 -11.02
C GLN A 348 -1.33 -3.39 -10.15
N ILE A 349 -1.43 -3.56 -8.83
CA ILE A 349 -0.84 -2.66 -7.86
C ILE A 349 0.22 -3.41 -7.05
N HIS A 350 1.46 -3.00 -7.20
CA HIS A 350 2.58 -3.47 -6.39
C HIS A 350 3.06 -2.33 -5.48
N VAL A 351 3.05 -2.59 -4.17
CA VAL A 351 3.59 -1.64 -3.19
C VAL A 351 4.63 -2.29 -2.31
N LEU A 352 5.80 -1.67 -2.20
CA LEU A 352 6.83 -2.06 -1.23
C LEU A 352 7.18 -0.90 -0.31
N ALA A 353 7.13 -1.12 1.00
CA ALA A 353 7.48 -0.13 2.01
C ALA A 353 8.40 -0.74 3.08
N GLY A 354 9.60 -0.20 3.27
CA GLY A 354 10.50 -0.63 4.34
C GLY A 354 11.93 -0.90 3.85
N GLN A 355 12.56 -1.97 4.33
CA GLN A 355 13.95 -2.30 4.01
C GLN A 355 14.02 -3.49 3.03
N ARG A 356 14.89 -3.41 2.03
CA ARG A 356 15.13 -4.49 1.06
C ARG A 356 16.25 -5.44 1.48
N ASN A 357 17.36 -4.88 1.95
CA ASN A 357 18.63 -5.62 2.09
C ASN A 357 19.41 -5.30 3.38
N HIS A 358 18.85 -4.47 4.25
CA HIS A 358 19.54 -3.95 5.43
C HIS A 358 18.77 -4.24 6.71
N GLU A 359 19.50 -4.46 7.80
CA GLU A 359 18.92 -4.38 9.14
C GLU A 359 18.25 -3.01 9.27
N ALA A 360 17.04 -2.99 9.83
CA ALA A 360 16.31 -1.75 10.08
C ALA A 360 17.24 -0.75 10.78
N ASP A 361 17.22 0.51 10.32
CA ASP A 361 17.95 1.57 11.00
C ASP A 361 17.34 1.74 12.41
N PRO A 362 18.06 1.36 13.49
CA PRO A 362 17.47 1.38 14.84
C PRO A 362 17.26 2.81 15.35
N GLU A 363 17.83 3.80 14.65
CA GLU A 363 17.66 5.22 14.93
C GLU A 363 16.43 5.81 14.24
N LEU A 364 15.94 5.18 13.15
CA LEU A 364 14.82 5.68 12.38
C LEU A 364 13.50 5.54 13.15
N ARG A 365 12.84 6.68 13.35
CA ARG A 365 11.50 6.77 13.95
C ARG A 365 10.51 7.33 12.94
N LEU A 366 10.05 6.45 12.07
CA LEU A 366 9.12 6.80 10.99
C LEU A 366 7.70 6.37 11.33
N ALA A 367 6.73 7.29 11.21
CA ALA A 367 5.32 6.95 11.23
C ALA A 367 4.88 6.65 9.79
N TRP A 368 4.42 5.42 9.57
CA TRP A 368 4.01 4.94 8.26
C TRP A 368 2.49 4.93 8.17
N ASN A 369 1.96 5.56 7.13
CA ASN A 369 0.56 5.43 6.73
C ASN A 369 0.55 4.95 5.28
N LEU A 370 0.20 3.69 5.07
CA LEU A 370 0.07 3.09 3.76
C LEU A 370 -1.41 2.81 3.49
N ALA A 371 -1.94 3.37 2.40
CA ALA A 371 -3.28 3.09 1.90
C ALA A 371 -3.17 2.62 0.45
N VAL A 372 -3.68 1.43 0.15
CA VAL A 372 -3.72 0.84 -1.19
C VAL A 372 -5.16 0.46 -1.51
N THR A 373 -5.68 0.85 -2.66
CA THR A 373 -7.08 0.58 -3.05
C THR A 373 -7.16 0.18 -4.52
N GLY A 374 -7.89 -0.89 -4.85
CA GLY A 374 -8.20 -1.27 -6.23
C GLY A 374 -9.31 -0.42 -6.84
N ASP A 375 -10.37 -0.16 -6.05
CA ASP A 375 -11.59 0.57 -6.37
C ASP A 375 -12.62 -0.25 -7.16
N ALA A 376 -12.68 -0.19 -8.49
CA ALA A 376 -13.74 -0.86 -9.26
C ALA A 376 -13.18 -1.70 -10.40
N GLY A 377 -13.29 -3.02 -10.28
CA GLY A 377 -12.90 -4.03 -11.25
C GLY A 377 -12.33 -5.24 -10.53
N ASP A 378 -11.73 -6.17 -11.27
CA ASP A 378 -11.11 -7.35 -10.66
C ASP A 378 -9.60 -7.06 -10.50
N ASP A 379 -9.20 -6.58 -9.33
CA ASP A 379 -7.87 -6.00 -9.10
C ASP A 379 -6.87 -7.01 -8.51
N GLN A 380 -5.59 -6.82 -8.80
CA GLN A 380 -4.49 -7.58 -8.21
C GLN A 380 -3.57 -6.66 -7.42
N ILE A 381 -3.56 -6.82 -6.10
CA ILE A 381 -2.79 -5.99 -5.17
C ILE A 381 -1.73 -6.84 -4.44
N ASP A 382 -0.45 -6.53 -4.61
CA ASP A 382 0.67 -7.11 -3.85
C ASP A 382 1.34 -6.02 -3.01
N ALA A 383 0.97 -5.92 -1.74
CA ALA A 383 1.49 -4.92 -0.81
C ALA A 383 2.40 -5.58 0.22
N SER A 384 3.64 -5.12 0.32
CA SER A 384 4.63 -5.69 1.24
C SER A 384 5.27 -4.63 2.12
N VAL A 385 5.43 -4.98 3.39
CA VAL A 385 6.25 -4.21 4.32
C VAL A 385 7.31 -5.06 4.98
N ASN A 386 8.57 -4.61 4.94
CA ASN A 386 9.70 -5.42 5.39
C ASN A 386 10.64 -4.62 6.29
N GLY A 387 11.20 -5.27 7.31
CA GLY A 387 12.25 -4.68 8.16
C GLY A 387 11.78 -3.42 8.89
N LEU A 388 10.57 -3.46 9.46
CA LEU A 388 9.99 -2.32 10.17
C LEU A 388 10.32 -2.38 11.66
N GLU A 389 11.12 -1.42 12.13
CA GLU A 389 11.25 -1.12 13.55
C GLU A 389 10.21 -0.08 13.99
N ASN A 390 9.04 -0.57 14.42
CA ASN A 390 7.95 0.30 14.84
C ASN A 390 8.17 0.77 16.29
N GLN A 391 8.64 2.01 16.46
CA GLN A 391 8.67 2.72 17.75
C GLN A 391 7.48 3.70 17.90
N GLY A 392 6.47 3.59 17.03
CA GLY A 392 5.36 4.54 16.92
C GLY A 392 4.05 3.92 16.47
N GLY A 393 3.43 4.53 15.45
CA GLY A 393 2.23 4.02 14.82
C GLY A 393 2.56 3.57 13.40
N PHE A 394 2.18 2.35 13.06
CA PHE A 394 2.18 1.83 11.71
C PHE A 394 0.75 1.46 11.35
N ALA A 395 0.25 2.00 10.24
CA ALA A 395 -1.04 1.62 9.69
C ALA A 395 -0.87 1.29 8.20
N MET A 396 -1.35 0.11 7.82
CA MET A 396 -1.54 -0.30 6.44
C MET A 396 -2.99 -0.70 6.24
N GLU A 397 -3.66 -0.07 5.26
CA GLU A 397 -4.98 -0.45 4.78
C GLU A 397 -4.87 -0.84 3.30
N VAL A 398 -5.31 -2.04 2.98
CA VAL A 398 -5.40 -2.56 1.62
C VAL A 398 -6.88 -2.90 1.36
N ARG A 399 -7.43 -2.36 0.29
CA ARG A 399 -8.83 -2.52 -0.09
C ARG A 399 -8.93 -2.97 -1.55
N GLY A 400 -9.68 -4.02 -1.83
CA GLY A 400 -10.04 -4.45 -3.18
C GLY A 400 -11.02 -3.45 -3.77
N GLY A 401 -12.28 -3.54 -3.37
CA GLY A 401 -13.33 -2.61 -3.75
C GLY A 401 -14.53 -3.34 -4.33
N ALA A 402 -14.89 -3.06 -5.57
CA ALA A 402 -16.00 -3.74 -6.25
C ALA A 402 -15.48 -4.60 -7.40
N GLY A 403 -15.66 -5.91 -7.31
CA GLY A 403 -15.20 -6.91 -8.26
C GLY A 403 -14.51 -8.04 -7.50
N ASN A 404 -13.93 -9.01 -8.21
CA ASN A 404 -13.30 -10.17 -7.57
C ASN A 404 -11.80 -9.91 -7.45
N ASP A 405 -11.39 -9.44 -6.28
CA ASP A 405 -10.05 -8.90 -6.07
C ASP A 405 -9.08 -9.94 -5.49
N GLN A 406 -7.80 -9.76 -5.76
CA GLN A 406 -6.71 -10.55 -5.20
C GLN A 406 -5.80 -9.66 -4.37
N LEU A 407 -5.89 -9.78 -3.05
CA LEU A 407 -5.12 -8.99 -2.09
C LEU A 407 -4.05 -9.89 -1.47
N LYS A 408 -2.79 -9.68 -1.85
CA LYS A 408 -1.63 -10.34 -1.25
C LYS A 408 -0.85 -9.35 -0.41
N VAL A 409 -0.77 -9.60 0.89
CA VAL A 409 -0.14 -8.71 1.86
C VAL A 409 0.94 -9.43 2.65
N GLY A 410 2.16 -8.91 2.58
CA GLY A 410 3.31 -9.43 3.33
C GLY A 410 3.79 -8.46 4.40
N ALA A 411 4.08 -8.96 5.60
CA ALA A 411 4.79 -8.21 6.64
C ALA A 411 5.97 -9.05 7.17
N GLY A 412 7.18 -8.71 6.74
CA GLY A 412 8.42 -9.41 7.08
C GLY A 412 9.22 -8.69 8.18
N ASP A 413 9.57 -9.43 9.23
CA ASP A 413 10.39 -8.98 10.36
C ASP A 413 9.91 -7.68 11.05
N PRO A 414 8.61 -7.51 11.35
CA PRO A 414 8.16 -6.34 12.09
C PRO A 414 8.58 -6.45 13.57
N CYS A 415 9.40 -5.51 14.03
CA CYS A 415 9.77 -5.34 15.43
C CYS A 415 8.91 -4.24 16.07
N ASN A 416 7.98 -4.62 16.94
CA ASN A 416 7.06 -3.67 17.59
C ASN A 416 7.50 -3.37 19.03
N PHE A 417 8.06 -2.19 19.28
CA PHE A 417 8.58 -1.82 20.60
C PHE A 417 7.48 -1.60 21.66
N PRO A 418 7.81 -1.49 22.95
CA PRO A 418 6.82 -1.11 23.96
C PRO A 418 6.10 0.20 23.63
N ALA A 419 4.77 0.20 23.77
CA ALA A 419 3.87 1.33 23.49
C ALA A 419 3.75 1.78 22.02
N SER A 420 4.19 0.98 21.05
CA SER A 420 3.84 1.16 19.64
C SER A 420 2.60 0.36 19.25
N GLU A 421 1.99 0.77 18.14
CA GLU A 421 0.80 0.16 17.56
C GLU A 421 1.05 -0.12 16.08
N MET A 422 0.80 -1.36 15.65
CA MET A 422 0.84 -1.80 14.27
C MET A 422 -0.55 -2.33 13.89
N VAL A 423 -1.16 -1.75 12.87
CA VAL A 423 -2.49 -2.13 12.38
C VAL A 423 -2.40 -2.47 10.90
N LEU A 424 -2.81 -3.69 10.55
CA LEU A 424 -2.97 -4.17 9.19
C LEU A 424 -4.47 -4.37 8.93
N LYS A 425 -5.01 -3.73 7.90
CA LYS A 425 -6.40 -3.92 7.46
C LYS A 425 -6.41 -4.39 6.02
N LEU A 426 -7.13 -5.48 5.76
CA LEU A 426 -7.33 -6.07 4.45
C LEU A 426 -8.83 -6.19 4.22
N LEU A 427 -9.36 -5.58 3.16
CA LEU A 427 -10.80 -5.46 2.91
C LEU A 427 -11.07 -5.87 1.46
N GLY A 428 -11.79 -6.97 1.22
CA GLY A 428 -12.26 -7.36 -0.12
C GLY A 428 -13.36 -6.42 -0.62
N ASP A 429 -14.32 -6.11 0.25
CA ASP A 429 -15.52 -5.31 0.04
C ASP A 429 -16.64 -6.05 -0.74
N ALA A 430 -16.73 -6.00 -2.07
CA ALA A 430 -17.85 -6.61 -2.81
C ALA A 430 -17.40 -7.39 -4.04
N GLY A 431 -17.65 -8.69 -4.06
CA GLY A 431 -17.26 -9.65 -5.08
C GLY A 431 -16.76 -10.93 -4.42
N ASP A 432 -16.32 -11.92 -5.19
CA ASP A 432 -15.71 -13.14 -4.65
C ASP A 432 -14.19 -12.93 -4.52
N ASP A 433 -13.72 -12.47 -3.36
CA ASP A 433 -12.35 -11.99 -3.15
C ASP A 433 -11.38 -13.07 -2.66
N LEU A 434 -10.09 -12.92 -2.98
CA LEU A 434 -8.99 -13.71 -2.42
C LEU A 434 -8.05 -12.82 -1.61
N ILE A 435 -8.01 -13.02 -0.29
CA ILE A 435 -7.17 -12.27 0.63
C ILE A 435 -6.10 -13.20 1.21
N GLU A 436 -4.84 -13.00 0.83
CA GLU A 436 -3.68 -13.71 1.38
C GLU A 436 -2.82 -12.77 2.25
N ALA A 437 -2.70 -13.06 3.54
CA ALA A 437 -1.82 -12.33 4.46
C ALA A 437 -0.73 -13.25 5.03
N SER A 438 0.53 -12.81 4.97
CA SER A 438 1.66 -13.52 5.58
C SER A 438 2.46 -12.57 6.46
N VAL A 439 2.46 -12.84 7.77
CA VAL A 439 3.25 -12.08 8.73
C VAL A 439 4.30 -13.00 9.35
N THR A 440 5.58 -12.69 9.14
CA THR A 440 6.70 -13.51 9.59
C THR A 440 7.68 -12.68 10.38
N GLY A 441 8.44 -13.30 11.30
CA GLY A 441 9.49 -12.61 12.04
C GLY A 441 8.94 -11.62 13.08
N LEU A 442 7.80 -11.96 13.70
CA LEU A 442 7.20 -11.21 14.81
C LEU A 442 7.98 -11.43 16.12
N GLU A 443 9.28 -11.17 16.07
CA GLU A 443 10.14 -11.23 17.23
C GLU A 443 10.01 -9.94 18.06
N ASN A 444 10.14 -10.05 19.37
CA ASN A 444 10.24 -8.87 20.24
C ASN A 444 9.02 -7.94 20.29
N MET A 445 7.81 -8.50 20.19
CA MET A 445 6.55 -7.75 20.26
C MET A 445 6.28 -7.21 21.67
N GLY A 446 6.63 -5.94 21.91
CA GLY A 446 6.33 -5.20 23.15
C GLY A 446 5.08 -4.30 23.10
N GLY A 447 4.55 -4.05 21.90
CA GLY A 447 3.42 -3.13 21.64
C GLY A 447 2.08 -3.84 21.38
N ARG A 448 1.17 -3.12 20.69
CA ARG A 448 -0.09 -3.68 20.15
C ARG A 448 0.08 -4.02 18.67
N PHE A 449 -0.30 -5.22 18.28
CA PHE A 449 -0.46 -5.63 16.88
C PHE A 449 -1.91 -6.02 16.62
N ALA A 450 -2.48 -5.47 15.57
CA ALA A 450 -3.81 -5.78 15.11
C ALA A 450 -3.77 -6.13 13.62
N LEU A 451 -4.35 -7.28 13.26
CA LEU A 451 -4.67 -7.62 11.88
C LEU A 451 -6.18 -7.78 11.78
N GLU A 452 -6.77 -7.13 10.80
CA GLU A 452 -8.18 -7.24 10.43
C GLU A 452 -8.26 -7.63 8.96
N ALA A 453 -8.84 -8.78 8.64
CA ALA A 453 -9.16 -9.19 7.29
C ALA A 453 -10.68 -9.37 7.16
N ARG A 454 -11.28 -8.75 6.16
CA ARG A 454 -12.72 -8.85 5.86
C ARG A 454 -12.90 -9.23 4.40
N GLY A 455 -13.66 -10.28 4.13
CA GLY A 455 -14.14 -10.63 2.79
C GLY A 455 -15.09 -9.55 2.29
N GLY A 456 -16.31 -9.56 2.81
CA GLY A 456 -17.31 -8.53 2.53
C GLY A 456 -18.58 -9.16 1.98
N ALA A 457 -18.97 -8.84 0.77
CA ALA A 457 -20.15 -9.42 0.13
C ALA A 457 -19.75 -10.25 -1.10
N GLY A 458 -19.96 -11.57 -1.02
CA GLY A 458 -19.56 -12.53 -2.03
C GLY A 458 -18.99 -13.78 -1.34
N ASN A 459 -18.49 -14.74 -2.11
CA ASN A 459 -17.91 -15.98 -1.56
C ASN A 459 -16.39 -15.83 -1.49
N ASP A 460 -15.91 -15.40 -0.34
CA ASP A 460 -14.55 -14.92 -0.17
C ASP A 460 -13.60 -16.03 0.33
N GLN A 461 -12.32 -15.86 0.04
CA GLN A 461 -11.24 -16.73 0.51
C GLN A 461 -10.22 -15.94 1.30
N LEU A 462 -10.19 -16.14 2.62
CA LEU A 462 -9.26 -15.50 3.53
C LEU A 462 -8.21 -16.50 3.97
N LYS A 463 -6.94 -16.27 3.61
CA LYS A 463 -5.81 -17.10 3.98
C LYS A 463 -4.78 -16.30 4.76
N VAL A 464 -4.69 -16.53 6.07
CA VAL A 464 -3.83 -15.74 6.97
C VAL A 464 -2.82 -16.63 7.69
N GLY A 465 -1.53 -16.38 7.47
CA GLY A 465 -0.43 -17.07 8.13
C GLY A 465 0.39 -16.15 9.01
N ILE A 466 0.54 -16.51 10.29
CA ILE A 466 1.37 -15.81 11.27
C ILE A 466 2.48 -16.76 11.75
N GLY A 467 3.75 -16.40 11.53
CA GLY A 467 4.90 -17.23 11.87
C GLY A 467 5.78 -16.64 12.97
N GLY A 468 6.00 -17.41 14.03
CA GLY A 468 6.90 -17.10 15.14
C GLY A 468 6.53 -15.86 15.96
N PRO A 469 5.26 -15.64 16.37
CA PRO A 469 4.93 -14.49 17.19
C PRO A 469 5.46 -14.64 18.62
N CYS A 470 6.40 -13.78 19.00
CA CYS A 470 6.98 -13.69 20.35
C CYS A 470 6.41 -12.48 21.09
N ASN A 471 5.34 -12.70 21.85
CA ASN A 471 4.58 -11.67 22.56
C ASN A 471 5.18 -11.43 23.95
N PHE A 472 5.69 -10.23 24.26
CA PHE A 472 6.31 -9.90 25.54
C PHE A 472 5.28 -9.57 26.63
N PRO A 473 5.67 -9.48 27.92
CA PRO A 473 4.74 -9.04 28.96
C PRO A 473 4.12 -7.67 28.62
N ALA A 474 2.81 -7.56 28.81
CA ALA A 474 1.98 -6.37 28.51
C ALA A 474 1.79 -6.01 27.01
N SER A 475 2.27 -6.85 26.09
CA SER A 475 1.93 -6.73 24.66
C SER A 475 0.55 -7.35 24.37
N GLU A 476 -0.05 -6.91 23.25
CA GLU A 476 -1.37 -7.37 22.80
C GLU A 476 -1.33 -7.67 21.30
N MET A 477 -1.72 -8.88 20.94
CA MET A 477 -1.90 -9.32 19.55
C MET A 477 -3.37 -9.66 19.33
N VAL A 478 -4.01 -9.03 18.34
CA VAL A 478 -5.40 -9.25 17.98
C VAL A 478 -5.51 -9.55 16.49
N LEU A 479 -6.14 -10.66 16.14
CA LEU A 479 -6.41 -11.06 14.76
C LEU A 479 -7.93 -11.21 14.62
N ASN A 480 -8.53 -10.43 13.73
CA ASN A 480 -9.96 -10.51 13.42
C ASN A 480 -10.12 -10.87 11.95
N LEU A 481 -10.72 -12.03 11.66
CA LEU A 481 -10.98 -12.52 10.31
C LEU A 481 -12.49 -12.64 10.14
N LEU A 482 -13.06 -11.98 9.14
CA LEU A 482 -14.51 -11.92 8.93
C LEU A 482 -14.84 -12.28 7.47
N GLY A 483 -15.70 -13.28 7.24
CA GLY A 483 -16.26 -13.56 5.92
C GLY A 483 -17.30 -12.52 5.50
N ASP A 484 -18.16 -12.15 6.47
CA ASP A 484 -19.30 -11.23 6.32
C ASP A 484 -20.52 -11.85 5.60
N ALA A 485 -20.71 -11.72 4.29
CA ALA A 485 -21.91 -12.22 3.63
C ALA A 485 -21.62 -13.02 2.35
N GLY A 486 -21.91 -14.31 2.37
CA GLY A 486 -21.73 -15.27 1.28
C GLY A 486 -21.24 -16.61 1.86
N ASP A 487 -20.90 -17.58 1.01
CA ASP A 487 -20.35 -18.85 1.47
C ASP A 487 -18.80 -18.75 1.50
N ASP A 488 -18.22 -18.42 2.65
CA ASP A 488 -16.80 -18.04 2.77
C ASP A 488 -15.87 -19.20 3.15
N LEU A 489 -14.60 -19.10 2.77
CA LEU A 489 -13.53 -19.99 3.20
C LEU A 489 -12.45 -19.21 3.94
N ILE A 490 -12.27 -19.49 5.23
CA ILE A 490 -11.28 -18.85 6.08
C ILE A 490 -10.26 -19.89 6.56
N ASP A 491 -9.01 -19.77 6.13
CA ASP A 491 -7.87 -20.62 6.50
C ASP A 491 -6.82 -19.77 7.23
N ALA A 492 -6.75 -19.92 8.55
CA ALA A 492 -5.84 -19.19 9.41
C ALA A 492 -4.85 -20.12 10.11
N SER A 493 -3.59 -19.71 10.18
CA SER A 493 -2.58 -20.43 10.94
C SER A 493 -1.70 -19.49 11.75
N VAL A 494 -1.38 -19.91 12.98
CA VAL A 494 -0.40 -19.28 13.85
C VAL A 494 0.58 -20.37 14.26
N ASN A 495 1.81 -20.27 13.79
CA ASN A 495 2.86 -21.25 14.07
C ASN A 495 3.87 -20.66 15.05
N ASP A 496 4.33 -21.48 15.98
CA ASP A 496 5.36 -21.17 16.97
C ASP A 496 5.00 -19.95 17.85
N LEU A 497 3.78 -19.95 18.39
CA LEU A 497 3.30 -18.89 19.26
C LEU A 497 3.99 -18.92 20.63
N GLU A 498 4.87 -17.97 20.91
CA GLU A 498 5.44 -17.73 22.24
C GLU A 498 4.75 -16.55 22.93
N ASN A 499 3.72 -16.82 23.75
CA ASN A 499 2.91 -15.77 24.36
C ASN A 499 3.23 -15.51 25.84
N GLN A 500 3.77 -14.33 26.16
CA GLN A 500 3.92 -13.77 27.52
C GLN A 500 2.96 -12.61 27.80
N GLY A 501 2.14 -12.22 26.82
CA GLY A 501 1.19 -11.10 26.88
C GLY A 501 -0.25 -11.57 26.65
N ARG A 502 -1.03 -10.78 25.89
CA ARG A 502 -2.37 -11.15 25.43
C ARG A 502 -2.35 -11.48 23.94
N PHE A 503 -2.88 -12.63 23.59
CA PHE A 503 -3.13 -13.04 22.21
C PHE A 503 -4.63 -13.35 22.06
N ALA A 504 -5.27 -12.81 21.03
CA ALA A 504 -6.63 -13.11 20.67
C ALA A 504 -6.76 -13.26 19.15
N MET A 505 -7.35 -14.36 18.71
CA MET A 505 -7.81 -14.56 17.35
C MET A 505 -9.31 -14.80 17.36
N GLU A 506 -10.02 -14.10 16.49
CA GLU A 506 -11.45 -14.20 16.29
C GLU A 506 -11.71 -14.37 14.79
N VAL A 507 -12.44 -15.44 14.45
CA VAL A 507 -12.84 -15.79 13.10
C VAL A 507 -14.36 -15.85 13.06
N ARG A 508 -14.97 -15.09 12.16
CA ARG A 508 -16.42 -15.06 11.96
C ARG A 508 -16.73 -15.40 10.52
N GLY A 509 -17.61 -16.39 10.30
CA GLY A 509 -18.18 -16.69 8.99
C GLY A 509 -19.11 -15.54 8.56
N GLY A 510 -20.27 -15.46 9.20
CA GLY A 510 -21.24 -14.39 8.98
C GLY A 510 -22.55 -14.96 8.46
N ALA A 511 -23.02 -14.47 7.31
CA ALA A 511 -24.24 -14.97 6.69
C ALA A 511 -23.92 -15.83 5.46
N GLY A 512 -24.24 -17.11 5.50
CA GLY A 512 -23.97 -18.08 4.45
C GLY A 512 -23.42 -19.37 5.06
N ASN A 513 -22.97 -20.31 4.23
CA ASN A 513 -22.43 -21.59 4.71
C ASN A 513 -20.91 -21.55 4.68
N ASP A 514 -20.31 -21.21 5.80
CA ASP A 514 -18.90 -20.85 5.87
C ASP A 514 -18.02 -22.04 6.25
N HIS A 515 -16.77 -22.02 5.83
CA HIS A 515 -15.77 -23.02 6.17
C HIS A 515 -14.55 -22.35 6.81
N MET A 516 -14.41 -22.51 8.11
CA MET A 516 -13.36 -21.94 8.93
C MET A 516 -12.38 -23.02 9.40
N ILE A 517 -11.10 -22.82 9.13
CA ILE A 517 -10.00 -23.68 9.56
C ILE A 517 -8.98 -22.82 10.30
N VAL A 518 -8.72 -23.12 11.56
CA VAL A 518 -7.73 -22.43 12.39
C VAL A 518 -6.71 -23.44 12.93
N GLY A 519 -5.45 -23.24 12.58
CA GLY A 519 -4.32 -24.00 13.12
C GLY A 519 -3.49 -23.17 14.10
N ALA A 520 -3.36 -23.63 15.34
CA ALA A 520 -2.44 -23.11 16.34
C ALA A 520 -1.28 -24.11 16.53
N GLY A 521 -0.22 -23.91 15.74
CA GLY A 521 1.01 -24.70 15.76
C GLY A 521 1.89 -24.30 16.94
N CYS A 522 2.18 -25.24 17.84
CA CYS A 522 3.09 -25.10 18.97
C CYS A 522 2.90 -23.88 19.89
N PRO A 523 1.70 -23.67 20.47
CA PRO A 523 1.52 -22.59 21.43
C PRO A 523 2.28 -22.84 22.74
N CYS A 524 3.17 -21.92 23.07
CA CYS A 524 3.88 -21.81 24.34
C CYS A 524 3.36 -20.58 25.10
N ASN A 525 2.39 -20.81 25.99
CA ASN A 525 1.81 -19.77 26.83
C ASN A 525 2.55 -19.73 28.17
N PHE A 526 3.26 -18.63 28.44
CA PHE A 526 3.99 -18.43 29.70
C PHE A 526 3.06 -18.07 30.87
N PRO A 527 3.56 -18.10 32.12
CA PRO A 527 2.75 -17.71 33.26
C PRO A 527 2.22 -16.28 33.13
N ALA A 528 0.95 -16.08 33.45
CA ALA A 528 0.20 -14.82 33.33
C ALA A 528 -0.14 -14.37 31.89
N SER A 529 0.16 -15.16 30.85
CA SER A 529 -0.36 -14.87 29.51
C SER A 529 -1.81 -15.32 29.34
N GLU A 530 -2.50 -14.65 28.43
CA GLU A 530 -3.87 -14.97 28.02
C GLU A 530 -3.88 -15.20 26.50
N THR A 531 -4.34 -16.37 26.10
CA THR A 531 -4.48 -16.77 24.69
C THR A 531 -5.94 -17.13 24.43
N ALA A 532 -6.55 -16.54 23.41
CA ALA A 532 -7.94 -16.81 23.04
C ALA A 532 -8.06 -17.11 21.54
N PHE A 533 -8.79 -18.16 21.19
CA PHE A 533 -9.23 -18.47 19.83
C PHE A 533 -10.75 -18.55 19.84
N GLY A 534 -11.42 -17.82 18.96
CA GLY A 534 -12.87 -17.84 18.78
C GLY A 534 -13.23 -18.06 17.33
N LEU A 535 -14.07 -19.05 17.04
CA LEU A 535 -14.67 -19.29 15.73
C LEU A 535 -16.20 -19.15 15.89
N PHE A 536 -16.83 -18.40 15.00
CA PHE A 536 -18.26 -18.09 15.05
C PHE A 536 -18.88 -18.25 13.65
N GLY A 537 -19.79 -19.20 13.48
CA GLY A 537 -20.52 -19.41 12.21
C GLY A 537 -21.54 -18.29 11.95
N GLU A 538 -22.35 -18.00 12.96
CA GLU A 538 -23.46 -17.05 12.92
C GLU A 538 -24.71 -17.57 12.20
N ALA A 539 -24.87 -17.39 10.89
CA ALA A 539 -26.11 -17.76 10.19
C ALA A 539 -25.85 -18.55 8.90
N GLY A 540 -26.17 -19.84 8.92
CA GLY A 540 -26.09 -20.78 7.81
C GLY A 540 -25.61 -22.14 8.30
N ASP A 541 -25.32 -23.08 7.41
CA ASP A 541 -24.81 -24.41 7.79
C ASP A 541 -23.27 -24.38 7.77
N ASP A 542 -22.64 -24.01 8.89
CA ASP A 542 -21.22 -23.69 8.97
C ASP A 542 -20.32 -24.88 9.29
N ARG A 543 -19.04 -24.77 8.94
CA ARG A 543 -17.99 -25.76 9.25
C ARG A 543 -16.81 -25.11 9.92
N MET A 544 -16.55 -25.48 11.16
CA MET A 544 -15.43 -24.97 11.96
C MET A 544 -14.46 -26.08 12.31
N THR A 545 -13.17 -25.87 12.08
CA THR A 545 -12.11 -26.75 12.54
C THR A 545 -11.06 -25.94 13.29
N LEU A 546 -10.84 -26.27 14.56
CA LEU A 546 -9.74 -25.74 15.35
C LEU A 546 -8.75 -26.86 15.65
N ARG A 547 -7.50 -26.68 15.24
CA ARG A 547 -6.40 -27.58 15.51
C ARG A 547 -5.39 -26.92 16.44
N VAL A 548 -5.08 -27.56 17.55
CA VAL A 548 -4.04 -27.13 18.48
C VAL A 548 -3.03 -28.26 18.60
N ASP A 549 -1.88 -28.11 17.92
CA ASP A 549 -0.91 -29.19 17.86
C ASP A 549 0.54 -28.72 17.72
N CYS A 550 1.47 -29.61 18.08
CA CYS A 550 2.89 -29.48 17.80
C CYS A 550 3.33 -30.52 16.77
N ALA A 551 3.04 -30.30 15.49
CA ALA A 551 3.39 -31.25 14.44
C ALA A 551 4.91 -31.35 14.18
N ASP A 552 5.74 -30.40 14.65
CA ASP A 552 7.19 -30.49 14.45
C ASP A 552 7.84 -31.45 15.45
N GLU A 553 7.65 -32.74 15.20
CA GLU A 553 8.29 -33.85 15.91
C GLU A 553 9.83 -33.74 15.93
N ARG A 554 10.44 -32.90 15.08
CA ARG A 554 11.91 -32.80 14.96
C ARG A 554 12.57 -32.26 16.21
N GLU A 555 11.86 -31.46 17.00
CA GLU A 555 12.40 -30.96 18.27
C GLU A 555 11.95 -31.79 19.49
N GLY A 556 11.02 -32.74 19.31
CA GLY A 556 10.41 -33.48 20.41
C GLY A 556 9.73 -32.58 21.45
N GLY A 557 9.38 -31.35 21.05
CA GLY A 557 8.71 -30.37 21.89
C GLY A 557 7.21 -30.65 21.93
N SER A 558 6.64 -30.57 23.13
CA SER A 558 5.20 -30.43 23.32
C SER A 558 4.84 -28.96 23.46
N ALA A 559 3.67 -28.57 22.96
CA ALA A 559 3.11 -27.25 23.23
C ALA A 559 2.92 -27.10 24.75
N GLN A 560 3.24 -25.94 25.33
CA GLN A 560 3.16 -25.74 26.77
C GLN A 560 2.20 -24.62 27.14
N ILE A 561 1.10 -24.98 27.81
CA ILE A 561 0.12 -24.02 28.31
C ILE A 561 0.37 -23.79 29.80
N GLN A 562 1.19 -22.81 30.16
CA GLN A 562 1.44 -22.40 31.55
C GLN A 562 0.55 -21.23 31.99
N GLY A 563 0.04 -20.45 31.04
CA GLY A 563 -0.93 -19.37 31.23
C GLY A 563 -2.40 -19.83 31.14
N ALA A 564 -3.28 -18.91 30.72
CA ALA A 564 -4.68 -19.20 30.41
C ALA A 564 -4.88 -19.28 28.90
N MET A 565 -5.49 -20.36 28.42
CA MET A 565 -5.93 -20.55 27.04
C MET A 565 -7.44 -20.73 27.01
N ARG A 566 -8.13 -20.02 26.12
CA ARG A 566 -9.57 -20.16 25.88
C ARG A 566 -9.82 -20.47 24.41
N LEU A 567 -10.59 -21.50 24.15
CA LEU A 567 -11.06 -21.88 22.82
C LEU A 567 -12.58 -21.73 22.84
N LYS A 568 -13.15 -21.01 21.88
CA LYS A 568 -14.60 -20.90 21.71
C LYS A 568 -14.97 -21.25 20.27
N LEU A 569 -15.94 -22.15 20.09
CA LEU A 569 -16.59 -22.38 18.80
C LEU A 569 -18.10 -22.20 19.00
N ASP A 570 -18.74 -21.44 18.13
CA ASP A 570 -20.15 -21.03 18.20
C ASP A 570 -20.78 -21.21 16.81
N GLY A 571 -21.66 -22.20 16.64
CA GLY A 571 -22.33 -22.46 15.36
C GLY A 571 -23.28 -21.33 15.00
N GLY A 572 -24.25 -21.07 15.87
CA GLY A 572 -25.20 -19.99 15.70
C GLY A 572 -26.55 -20.52 15.23
N ALA A 573 -26.95 -20.23 14.00
CA ALA A 573 -28.22 -20.66 13.45
C ALA A 573 -28.02 -21.39 12.12
N GLY A 574 -28.46 -22.64 12.07
CA GLY A 574 -28.28 -23.56 10.94
C GLY A 574 -27.80 -24.91 11.46
N ASN A 575 -27.41 -25.82 10.57
CA ASN A 575 -26.91 -27.13 10.95
C ASN A 575 -25.38 -27.10 10.87
N ASP A 576 -24.75 -26.81 12.00
CA ASP A 576 -23.33 -26.48 12.05
C ASP A 576 -22.49 -27.73 12.34
N ALA A 577 -21.27 -27.77 11.81
CA ALA A 577 -20.30 -28.80 12.11
C ALA A 577 -19.04 -28.19 12.72
N ALA A 578 -18.67 -28.61 13.93
CA ALA A 578 -17.50 -28.11 14.63
C ALA A 578 -16.55 -29.26 15.01
N ALA A 579 -15.25 -29.07 14.77
CA ALA A 579 -14.19 -30.01 15.12
C ALA A 579 -13.10 -29.35 15.97
N LEU A 580 -12.72 -30.01 17.07
CA LEU A 580 -11.53 -29.67 17.84
C LEU A 580 -10.55 -30.86 17.84
N ASP A 581 -9.36 -30.63 17.27
CA ASP A 581 -8.25 -31.57 17.34
C ASP A 581 -7.16 -31.01 18.29
N MET A 582 -6.82 -31.77 19.33
CA MET A 582 -5.72 -31.46 20.24
C MET A 582 -4.71 -32.61 20.29
N ALA A 583 -3.44 -32.30 20.03
CA ALA A 583 -2.36 -33.27 20.10
C ALA A 583 -1.05 -32.66 20.62
N THR A 584 -0.24 -33.47 21.29
CA THR A 584 1.14 -33.13 21.71
C THR A 584 1.19 -31.87 22.61
N LEU A 585 0.34 -31.82 23.63
CA LEU A 585 0.07 -30.63 24.46
C LEU A 585 0.29 -30.89 25.95
N ASP A 586 1.01 -30.00 26.63
CA ASP A 586 1.18 -30.00 28.09
C ASP A 586 0.41 -28.84 28.73
N VAL A 587 -0.64 -29.15 29.49
CA VAL A 587 -1.48 -28.16 30.16
C VAL A 587 -1.03 -27.99 31.62
N HIS A 588 -0.19 -27.00 31.89
CA HIS A 588 0.26 -26.63 33.24
C HIS A 588 -0.61 -25.56 33.92
N GLY A 589 -1.24 -24.70 33.14
CA GLY A 589 -2.09 -23.60 33.59
C GLY A 589 -3.57 -23.95 33.49
N THR A 590 -4.31 -23.19 32.69
CA THR A 590 -5.74 -23.44 32.46
C THR A 590 -6.03 -23.42 30.97
N LEU A 591 -6.63 -24.48 30.45
CA LEU A 591 -7.22 -24.55 29.12
C LEU A 591 -8.73 -24.71 29.28
N VAL A 592 -9.50 -23.78 28.71
CA VAL A 592 -10.96 -23.86 28.63
C VAL A 592 -11.36 -23.97 27.17
N ALA A 593 -12.20 -24.94 26.83
CA ALA A 593 -12.78 -25.07 25.50
C ALA A 593 -14.31 -25.09 25.61
N ASP A 594 -14.96 -24.07 25.05
CA ASP A 594 -16.41 -23.90 25.04
C ASP A 594 -16.96 -24.07 23.62
N PHE A 595 -17.96 -24.94 23.47
CA PHE A 595 -18.68 -25.19 22.22
C PHE A 595 -20.16 -24.91 22.42
N GLU A 596 -20.75 -24.13 21.52
CA GLU A 596 -22.18 -23.82 21.47
C GLU A 596 -22.66 -24.13 20.04
N GLY A 597 -23.54 -25.12 19.84
CA GLY A 597 -24.12 -25.44 18.53
C GLY A 597 -25.09 -24.35 18.10
N GLY A 598 -26.12 -24.12 18.92
CA GLY A 598 -27.05 -23.02 18.74
C GLY A 598 -28.43 -23.51 18.32
N ALA A 599 -28.90 -23.15 17.13
CA ALA A 599 -30.21 -23.55 16.64
C ALA A 599 -30.11 -24.30 15.31
N GLY A 600 -30.48 -25.58 15.31
CA GLY A 600 -30.46 -26.48 14.17
C GLY A 600 -30.01 -27.87 14.62
N ALA A 601 -29.61 -28.73 13.69
CA ALA A 601 -29.10 -30.05 14.02
C ALA A 601 -27.58 -30.05 13.87
N ASP A 602 -26.89 -29.84 14.99
CA ASP A 602 -25.46 -29.54 14.99
C ASP A 602 -24.61 -30.82 15.20
N GLU A 603 -23.42 -30.87 14.60
CA GLU A 603 -22.45 -31.95 14.75
C GLU A 603 -21.16 -31.43 15.37
N PHE A 604 -20.84 -31.90 16.57
CA PHE A 604 -19.59 -31.59 17.24
C PHE A 604 -18.71 -32.82 17.38
N MET A 605 -17.45 -32.71 16.94
CA MET A 605 -16.45 -33.75 17.04
C MET A 605 -15.20 -33.25 17.77
N MET A 606 -14.85 -33.91 18.87
CA MET A 606 -13.63 -33.64 19.62
C MET A 606 -12.68 -34.83 19.60
N ASN A 607 -11.40 -34.56 19.37
CA ASN A 607 -10.35 -35.55 19.41
C ASN A 607 -9.17 -35.03 20.25
N ILE A 608 -9.01 -35.61 21.43
CA ILE A 608 -7.91 -35.32 22.35
C ILE A 608 -6.98 -36.52 22.33
N ALA A 609 -5.84 -36.37 21.65
CA ALA A 609 -4.86 -37.44 21.52
C ALA A 609 -4.23 -37.83 22.86
N HIS A 610 -3.70 -39.05 22.93
CA HIS A 610 -3.10 -39.61 24.16
C HIS A 610 -1.87 -38.84 24.68
N ASP A 611 -1.23 -38.05 23.84
CA ASP A 611 -0.05 -37.27 24.20
C ASP A 611 -0.38 -35.90 24.81
N VAL A 612 -1.66 -35.62 25.09
CA VAL A 612 -2.09 -34.48 25.89
C VAL A 612 -1.88 -34.77 27.37
N ARG A 613 -0.95 -34.07 28.03
CA ARG A 613 -0.62 -34.23 29.45
C ARG A 613 -1.17 -33.09 30.27
N VAL A 614 -1.98 -33.39 31.29
CA VAL A 614 -2.64 -32.37 32.10
C VAL A 614 -2.01 -32.33 33.50
N PHE A 615 -1.39 -31.20 33.82
CA PHE A 615 -0.85 -30.87 35.15
C PHE A 615 -1.68 -29.80 35.87
N GLY A 616 -2.42 -28.98 35.12
CA GLY A 616 -3.27 -27.89 35.60
C GLY A 616 -4.76 -28.21 35.46
N LEU A 617 -5.51 -27.32 34.81
CA LEU A 617 -6.93 -27.51 34.51
C LEU A 617 -7.16 -27.58 33.00
N LEU A 618 -7.79 -28.66 32.56
CA LEU A 618 -8.46 -28.81 31.28
C LEU A 618 -9.97 -28.82 31.53
N ASP A 619 -10.69 -27.81 31.04
CA ASP A 619 -12.14 -27.68 31.19
C ASP A 619 -12.77 -27.60 29.79
N VAL A 620 -13.63 -28.56 29.49
CA VAL A 620 -14.26 -28.70 28.18
C VAL A 620 -15.76 -28.74 28.37
N SER A 621 -16.48 -27.85 27.69
CA SER A 621 -17.92 -27.81 27.67
C SER A 621 -18.44 -27.78 26.23
N ALA A 622 -19.35 -28.68 25.86
CA ALA A 622 -20.11 -28.57 24.62
C ALA A 622 -21.61 -28.57 24.90
N ARG A 623 -22.32 -27.65 24.25
CA ARG A 623 -23.78 -27.49 24.32
C ARG A 623 -24.35 -27.59 22.91
N GLY A 624 -25.27 -28.53 22.69
CA GLY A 624 -25.98 -28.71 21.41
C GLY A 624 -26.87 -27.51 21.12
N GLY A 625 -27.89 -27.31 21.94
CA GLY A 625 -28.77 -26.16 21.87
C GLY A 625 -30.18 -26.57 21.48
N ALA A 626 -30.72 -26.02 20.39
CA ALA A 626 -32.07 -26.32 19.94
C ALA A 626 -32.04 -27.12 18.63
N GLY A 627 -32.46 -28.38 18.69
CA GLY A 627 -32.59 -29.28 17.56
C GLY A 627 -32.03 -30.65 17.91
N ASN A 628 -31.68 -31.47 16.92
CA ASN A 628 -31.23 -32.83 17.20
C ASN A 628 -29.73 -32.91 16.95
N ASP A 629 -28.95 -32.85 18.02
CA ASP A 629 -27.53 -32.62 17.95
C ASP A 629 -26.74 -33.92 18.09
N VAL A 630 -25.53 -33.94 17.52
CA VAL A 630 -24.58 -35.04 17.62
C VAL A 630 -23.31 -34.52 18.26
N ILE A 631 -23.03 -34.94 19.49
CA ILE A 631 -21.84 -34.55 20.25
C ILE A 631 -20.97 -35.79 20.41
N GLY A 632 -19.90 -35.88 19.62
CA GLY A 632 -18.91 -36.95 19.66
C GLY A 632 -17.59 -36.48 20.24
N ALA A 633 -17.02 -37.24 21.16
CA ALA A 633 -15.69 -36.96 21.70
C ALA A 633 -14.89 -38.26 21.91
N LEU A 634 -13.62 -38.23 21.51
CA LEU A 634 -12.62 -39.25 21.81
C LEU A 634 -11.54 -38.58 22.67
N GLY A 635 -11.31 -39.09 23.88
CA GLY A 635 -10.30 -38.54 24.78
C GLY A 635 -9.37 -39.60 25.34
N GLY A 636 -8.08 -39.30 25.38
CA GLY A 636 -7.11 -40.04 26.18
C GLY A 636 -6.13 -39.14 26.95
N PRO A 637 -6.58 -38.07 27.63
CA PRO A 637 -5.64 -37.19 28.32
C PRO A 637 -4.88 -37.96 29.40
N CYS A 638 -3.56 -37.82 29.42
CA CYS A 638 -2.71 -38.32 30.49
C CYS A 638 -2.79 -37.37 31.70
N ASP A 639 -3.70 -37.64 32.62
CA ASP A 639 -3.94 -36.82 33.81
C ASP A 639 -2.91 -37.12 34.90
N LEU A 640 -2.03 -36.16 35.21
CA LEU A 640 -0.96 -36.34 36.20
C LEU A 640 -1.45 -35.96 37.63
N PRO A 641 -0.70 -36.26 38.73
CA PRO A 641 -1.20 -36.18 40.11
C PRO A 641 -1.81 -34.84 40.60
N GLU A 642 -1.68 -33.76 39.83
CA GLU A 642 -2.26 -32.44 40.12
C GLU A 642 -3.22 -31.96 39.02
N GLY A 643 -3.25 -32.65 37.87
CA GLY A 643 -4.10 -32.37 36.74
C GLY A 643 -5.57 -32.62 37.02
N ARG A 644 -6.42 -31.79 36.42
CA ARG A 644 -7.87 -31.95 36.44
C ARG A 644 -8.40 -31.78 35.03
N SER A 645 -9.08 -32.79 34.54
CA SER A 645 -9.80 -32.78 33.28
C SER A 645 -11.29 -32.85 33.58
N LEU A 646 -12.05 -31.83 33.17
CA LEU A 646 -13.48 -31.72 33.36
C LEU A 646 -14.15 -31.65 31.99
N PHE A 647 -15.09 -32.55 31.75
CA PHE A 647 -15.85 -32.64 30.52
C PHE A 647 -17.35 -32.51 30.83
N LEU A 648 -18.00 -31.55 30.19
CA LEU A 648 -19.45 -31.35 30.22
C LEU A 648 -19.98 -31.39 28.78
N PHE A 649 -20.89 -32.31 28.51
CA PHE A 649 -21.60 -32.40 27.24
C PHE A 649 -23.10 -32.32 27.54
N ASP A 650 -23.80 -31.34 26.96
CA ASP A 650 -25.22 -31.05 27.22
C ASP A 650 -25.96 -30.91 25.89
N GLY A 651 -26.94 -31.77 25.60
CA GLY A 651 -27.75 -31.70 24.36
C GLY A 651 -28.71 -30.52 24.37
N GLU A 652 -29.13 -30.08 25.56
CA GLU A 652 -30.15 -29.07 25.79
C GLU A 652 -31.55 -29.46 25.28
N ALA A 653 -31.95 -29.14 24.04
CA ALA A 653 -33.32 -29.29 23.58
C ALA A 653 -33.43 -29.94 22.20
N GLY A 654 -33.67 -31.24 22.19
CA GLY A 654 -34.21 -32.03 21.11
C GLY A 654 -33.84 -33.48 21.32
N ASN A 655 -33.75 -34.28 20.26
CA ASN A 655 -33.39 -35.68 20.38
C ASN A 655 -31.91 -35.84 20.06
N ASP A 656 -31.09 -35.80 21.09
CA ASP A 656 -29.65 -35.63 20.97
C ASP A 656 -28.90 -36.96 21.06
N ARG A 657 -27.74 -37.01 20.43
CA ARG A 657 -26.83 -38.15 20.49
C ARG A 657 -25.48 -37.71 21.02
N ILE A 658 -25.16 -38.10 22.23
CA ILE A 658 -23.93 -37.71 22.91
C ILE A 658 -23.08 -38.95 23.14
N ALA A 659 -21.85 -38.98 22.64
CA ALA A 659 -20.93 -40.11 22.80
C ALA A 659 -19.54 -39.63 23.22
N PHE A 660 -19.07 -40.10 24.38
CA PHE A 660 -17.71 -39.90 24.84
C PHE A 660 -17.03 -41.24 25.16
N GLU A 661 -15.92 -41.50 24.47
CA GLU A 661 -15.01 -42.61 24.76
C GLU A 661 -13.75 -42.06 25.42
N VAL A 662 -13.45 -42.55 26.62
CA VAL A 662 -12.26 -42.15 27.38
C VAL A 662 -11.43 -43.34 27.81
N GLU A 663 -10.12 -43.29 27.54
CA GLU A 663 -9.14 -44.30 27.95
C GLU A 663 -8.16 -43.69 28.97
N GLN A 664 -8.09 -44.26 30.17
CA GLN A 664 -7.08 -43.93 31.18
C GLN A 664 -5.92 -44.95 31.14
N ASP A 665 -4.68 -44.45 31.10
CA ASP A 665 -3.48 -45.28 31.21
C ASP A 665 -3.18 -45.62 32.68
N GLU A 666 -2.45 -46.70 32.94
CA GLU A 666 -2.06 -47.14 34.28
C GLU A 666 -1.24 -46.07 35.05
N ASP A 667 -0.62 -45.15 34.32
CA ASP A 667 0.22 -44.07 34.86
C ASP A 667 -0.58 -42.77 35.18
N ASP A 668 -1.89 -42.72 34.91
CA ASP A 668 -2.73 -41.57 35.26
C ASP A 668 -2.96 -41.48 36.78
N ALA A 669 -2.91 -40.27 37.31
CA ALA A 669 -3.00 -39.98 38.75
C ALA A 669 -3.81 -38.72 39.09
N GLY A 670 -4.39 -38.04 38.10
CA GLY A 670 -5.18 -36.81 38.29
C GLY A 670 -6.66 -37.04 38.58
N VAL A 671 -7.48 -36.02 38.32
CA VAL A 671 -8.94 -36.08 38.44
C VAL A 671 -9.57 -35.96 37.06
N LEU A 672 -10.34 -36.98 36.67
CA LEU A 672 -11.14 -36.99 35.45
C LEU A 672 -12.62 -36.93 35.82
N GLY A 673 -13.28 -35.81 35.51
CA GLY A 673 -14.72 -35.63 35.67
C GLY A 673 -15.42 -35.57 34.32
N VAL A 674 -16.48 -36.36 34.16
CA VAL A 674 -17.28 -36.38 32.93
C VAL A 674 -18.76 -36.29 33.28
N ILE A 675 -19.47 -35.38 32.62
CA ILE A 675 -20.93 -35.23 32.73
C ILE A 675 -21.52 -35.21 31.33
N LEU A 676 -22.41 -36.17 31.03
CA LEU A 676 -23.29 -36.12 29.86
C LEU A 676 -24.70 -35.75 30.32
N ARG A 677 -25.35 -34.80 29.65
CA ARG A 677 -26.73 -34.38 29.86
C ARG A 677 -27.49 -34.45 28.53
N GLY A 678 -28.58 -35.21 28.48
CA GLY A 678 -29.47 -35.23 27.32
C GLY A 678 -30.23 -33.92 27.21
N GLY A 679 -31.06 -33.63 28.21
CA GLY A 679 -31.77 -32.35 28.31
C GLY A 679 -33.26 -32.56 28.13
N ALA A 680 -33.86 -32.06 27.06
CA ALA A 680 -35.28 -32.19 26.76
C ALA A 680 -35.51 -32.80 25.38
N GLY A 681 -35.94 -34.06 25.36
CA GLY A 681 -36.30 -34.83 24.18
C GLY A 681 -35.99 -36.30 24.43
N ASP A 682 -35.90 -37.11 23.39
CA ASP A 682 -35.56 -38.54 23.54
C ASP A 682 -34.09 -38.74 23.15
N ASP A 683 -33.20 -38.85 24.14
CA ASP A 683 -31.75 -38.76 23.97
C ASP A 683 -31.02 -40.13 23.98
N ASP A 684 -29.92 -40.24 23.22
CA ASP A 684 -29.03 -41.41 23.16
C ASP A 684 -27.63 -41.04 23.70
N LEU A 685 -27.34 -41.47 24.93
CA LEU A 685 -26.17 -41.06 25.71
C LEU A 685 -25.20 -42.23 25.88
N THR A 686 -23.98 -42.08 25.36
CA THR A 686 -22.91 -43.07 25.43
C THR A 686 -21.71 -42.53 26.22
N LEU A 687 -21.38 -43.18 27.34
CA LEU A 687 -20.13 -42.92 28.07
C LEU A 687 -19.36 -44.24 28.28
N GLU A 688 -18.27 -44.40 27.54
CA GLU A 688 -17.39 -45.56 27.68
C GLU A 688 -16.09 -45.16 28.37
N HIS A 689 -15.87 -45.67 29.58
CA HIS A 689 -14.59 -45.53 30.29
C HIS A 689 -13.79 -46.84 30.21
N ARG A 690 -12.59 -46.76 29.61
CA ARG A 690 -11.62 -47.85 29.52
C ARG A 690 -10.40 -47.54 30.37
N GLY A 691 -9.82 -48.59 30.93
CA GLY A 691 -8.70 -48.45 31.86
C GLY A 691 -9.18 -48.24 33.30
N ALA A 692 -8.21 -48.30 34.22
CA ALA A 692 -8.41 -47.99 35.63
C ALA A 692 -7.04 -47.68 36.23
N ALA A 693 -6.67 -46.41 36.21
CA ALA A 693 -5.43 -46.00 36.84
C ALA A 693 -5.63 -46.01 38.37
N PRO A 694 -4.81 -46.76 39.13
CA PRO A 694 -5.05 -46.96 40.56
C PRO A 694 -4.94 -45.67 41.37
N ASP A 695 -4.25 -44.67 40.83
CA ASP A 695 -3.99 -43.38 41.48
C ASP A 695 -4.89 -42.25 40.93
N SER A 696 -5.69 -42.49 39.89
CA SER A 696 -6.62 -41.50 39.32
C SER A 696 -8.00 -41.53 40.00
N ILE A 697 -8.66 -40.37 40.03
CA ILE A 697 -10.06 -40.25 40.46
C ILE A 697 -10.94 -40.02 39.23
N PHE A 698 -11.70 -41.04 38.85
CA PHE A 698 -12.75 -40.93 37.84
C PHE A 698 -14.12 -40.64 38.46
N ALA A 699 -14.85 -39.69 37.87
CA ALA A 699 -16.24 -39.37 38.22
C ALA A 699 -17.08 -39.15 36.95
N GLY A 700 -17.75 -40.19 36.47
CA GLY A 700 -18.67 -40.14 35.34
C GLY A 700 -20.14 -40.04 35.77
N VAL A 701 -20.88 -39.10 35.17
CA VAL A 701 -22.34 -38.94 35.32
C VAL A 701 -22.99 -38.90 33.95
N VAL A 702 -24.09 -39.62 33.79
CA VAL A 702 -24.99 -39.54 32.63
C VAL A 702 -26.38 -39.20 33.14
N ASP A 703 -26.99 -38.13 32.64
CA ASP A 703 -28.29 -37.61 33.07
C ASP A 703 -29.18 -37.40 31.83
N GLY A 704 -30.22 -38.22 31.67
CA GLY A 704 -31.12 -38.14 30.51
C GLY A 704 -31.94 -36.84 30.49
N GLY A 705 -32.48 -36.46 31.65
CA GLY A 705 -33.29 -35.26 31.79
C GLY A 705 -34.78 -35.52 31.54
N ARG A 706 -35.36 -34.86 30.54
CA ARG A 706 -36.80 -34.94 30.21
C ARG A 706 -37.02 -35.58 28.85
N GLY A 707 -37.38 -36.85 28.86
CA GLY A 707 -38.11 -37.50 27.78
C GLY A 707 -38.04 -39.00 27.92
N HIS A 708 -37.65 -39.70 26.86
CA HIS A 708 -37.31 -41.11 26.91
C HIS A 708 -35.86 -41.31 26.48
N ASP A 709 -34.99 -41.47 27.48
CA ASP A 709 -33.55 -41.41 27.30
C ASP A 709 -32.91 -42.80 27.46
N VAL A 710 -31.91 -43.07 26.63
CA VAL A 710 -31.17 -44.34 26.59
C VAL A 710 -29.70 -44.07 26.95
N ALA A 711 -29.21 -44.75 28.00
CA ALA A 711 -27.82 -44.64 28.43
C ALA A 711 -27.03 -45.92 28.11
N HIS A 712 -25.96 -45.81 27.32
CA HIS A 712 -24.96 -46.85 27.07
C HIS A 712 -23.70 -46.55 27.90
N VAL A 713 -23.44 -47.31 28.97
CA VAL A 713 -22.40 -46.96 29.96
C VAL A 713 -21.54 -48.14 30.43
N THR A 714 -20.32 -47.87 30.87
CA THR A 714 -19.57 -48.80 31.73
C THR A 714 -20.10 -48.79 33.18
N ARG A 715 -19.72 -49.78 33.99
CA ARG A 715 -20.37 -50.05 35.30
C ARG A 715 -20.06 -49.04 36.40
N ASP A 716 -19.03 -48.23 36.20
CA ASP A 716 -18.49 -47.26 37.13
C ASP A 716 -19.08 -45.85 36.94
N ILE A 717 -20.02 -45.71 36.01
CA ILE A 717 -20.72 -44.46 35.70
C ILE A 717 -22.04 -44.39 36.47
N PHE A 718 -22.34 -43.19 36.99
CA PHE A 718 -23.59 -42.92 37.66
C PHE A 718 -24.64 -42.43 36.66
N VAL A 719 -25.75 -43.16 36.55
CA VAL A 719 -26.84 -42.84 35.61
C VAL A 719 -28.04 -42.24 36.37
N LEU A 720 -28.54 -41.12 35.87
CA LEU A 720 -29.69 -40.36 36.35
C LEU A 720 -30.72 -40.20 35.24
N ASP A 721 -31.99 -40.20 35.62
CA ASP A 721 -33.13 -39.83 34.76
C ASP A 721 -33.07 -40.42 33.33
N CYS A 722 -32.67 -41.70 33.20
CA CYS A 722 -32.73 -42.47 31.95
C CYS A 722 -33.69 -43.65 32.11
N GLU A 723 -34.56 -43.87 31.13
CA GLU A 723 -35.54 -44.95 31.10
C GLU A 723 -34.93 -46.30 30.71
N GLU A 724 -33.92 -46.29 29.83
CA GLU A 724 -33.19 -47.48 29.39
C GLU A 724 -31.69 -47.35 29.68
N ILE A 725 -31.08 -48.43 30.20
CA ILE A 725 -29.67 -48.47 30.55
C ILE A 725 -29.06 -49.76 29.99
N GLU A 726 -28.11 -49.61 29.08
CA GLU A 726 -27.31 -50.68 28.50
C GLU A 726 -25.87 -50.60 29.00
N TYR A 727 -25.33 -51.73 29.48
CA TYR A 727 -23.95 -51.78 29.94
C TYR A 727 -23.00 -52.36 28.89
N PHE A 728 -21.92 -51.65 28.56
CA PHE A 728 -20.84 -52.18 27.73
C PHE A 728 -20.22 -53.44 28.37
N GLY A 729 -19.91 -54.44 27.54
CA GLY A 729 -19.26 -55.67 28.01
C GLY A 729 -20.17 -56.68 28.71
N GLY A 730 -21.39 -56.88 28.21
CA GLY A 730 -22.32 -57.96 28.58
C GLY A 730 -21.81 -59.39 28.31
N GLY A 731 -20.66 -59.75 28.88
CA GLY A 731 -19.98 -61.03 28.72
C GLY A 731 -19.10 -61.35 29.92
N ARG A 732 -19.76 -61.59 31.06
CA ARG A 732 -19.31 -62.25 32.30
C ARG A 732 -17.83 -62.44 32.60
#